data_AF-A0A964QZQ7-F1
#
_entry.id   AF-A0A964QZQ7-F1
#
_cell.length_a   1.000
_cell.length_b   1.000
_cell.length_c   1.000
_cell.angle_alpha   90.00
_cell.angle_beta   90.00
_cell.angle_gamma   90.00
#
_symmetry.space_group_name_H-M   'P 1'
#
loop_
_entity.id
_entity.type
_entity.pdbx_description
1 polymer ?
#
loop_
_entity_poly.entity_id
_entity_poly.type
_entity_poly.pdbx_seq_one_letter_code
_entity_poly.pdbx_strand_id
1 'polypeptide(L)'
;MSRNTNRSSPQNDRAAWLLRSISAASALVMLLTISCRTPSLPRAHFPGKSWATREPAQAGMNAALLDQLAKQLGGRGCVVKDGFVVTAWGDQAQVADVLSSAKPVLSTLLFFAVEEGLVKSVDQPIADFGWELKEKDRAITFRNLGAMNSGYARPEAPGEAWAYNDYAIQLYQMTLFDKVFKEDAKLAAENPKRLGALGFEDGLKFSGQRRISASVRDFARIAWFWENNGNWDGKQILPKRYFDEYRRPQAKRNLPISQGNKTDDYLKIKSYGGGSEHFTRFGPGVYGFNWWFNGTGDRHRENLTWPDAPPDTYMSIGAGGNNAAVIPSLGIVLVGAGADWADHRAGDPLSKMNQALKLVAAAAGYKPEAHANIAGTMKKWQPVTVSFLGPELSETATPNPFTDFRLEVTFQHGDRKFVVPGYFAADGNAAETSATSGRCWRAHLMPDEAGKWTFRASFRKGAGVAISDNPKAGEPTAFDGLGGSFTIAPVEKTAPGFYAKGQLEYVGDRYLRFAETGEPWLKGGADSPENFLAFADFDGTVPTMRFNAHTNDWRSGDATWKDGKGKGIIGALNYLASKKMNSVYMITMNVIGDGKDVWPWLSETNITRFDCSKLDQWNIVFDHMDRRGLMLHLLHQEQENDQLLDGGDLGPTRKLFYRELIARFAHHPVIVWNLGEENTNTTEQQKAFAKYVRDTDPYDHPTVIHTFPSQVDQVYTNLVGYPYLEGPSFQFGKASRTHKETVKFLKLARQAGRPWYACQDEIGPASDCVPPDVQDSERAEIIRHALWGNLMAGGSGVEWIFAYDTWPRVPTKHLDIACENWRPWEKLWDHTAIALEFFHHHLPFTQMDTADKLVNTTNAWCFAKADDVYAVFVMGGADVKLQLPAGNYTRAWFDIRNGGEMVPAEPVSGPSEIALGKPPRDAEKDWVVVVRRKK
;
A
#
# COMPACT_ATOMS: atom_id res chain seq x y z
N MET A 1 -25.29 -37.88 -64.04
CA MET A 1 -25.48 -36.79 -65.01
C MET A 1 -25.03 -35.48 -64.36
N SER A 2 -24.20 -34.72 -65.08
CA SER A 2 -23.53 -33.41 -64.83
C SER A 2 -23.94 -32.61 -63.58
N ARG A 3 -23.06 -31.97 -62.80
CA ARG A 3 -21.84 -31.20 -63.13
C ARG A 3 -20.83 -31.21 -61.97
N ASN A 4 -19.55 -31.09 -62.34
CA ASN A 4 -18.40 -30.55 -61.62
C ASN A 4 -18.56 -30.12 -60.15
N THR A 5 -17.80 -30.76 -59.26
CA THR A 5 -16.94 -30.13 -58.23
C THR A 5 -16.15 -31.25 -57.54
N ASN A 6 -14.87 -31.42 -57.91
CA ASN A 6 -14.02 -32.46 -57.30
C ASN A 6 -13.17 -31.87 -56.17
N ARG A 7 -13.34 -32.51 -55.00
CA ARG A 7 -12.51 -32.38 -53.80
C ARG A 7 -11.19 -33.13 -53.97
N SER A 8 -10.11 -32.60 -53.40
CA SER A 8 -9.26 -33.30 -52.42
C SER A 8 -8.14 -32.39 -51.90
N SER A 9 -7.98 -32.35 -50.57
CA SER A 9 -7.03 -31.60 -49.72
C SER A 9 -5.55 -31.94 -49.94
N PRO A 10 -4.54 -31.10 -49.53
CA PRO A 10 -4.03 -31.15 -48.13
C PRO A 10 -3.37 -29.85 -47.56
N GLN A 11 -3.19 -29.86 -46.22
CA GLN A 11 -2.22 -29.17 -45.33
C GLN A 11 -1.45 -27.87 -45.69
N ASN A 12 -1.36 -27.03 -44.64
CA ASN A 12 -0.34 -26.02 -44.28
C ASN A 12 -0.34 -24.69 -45.01
N ASP A 13 -0.67 -23.62 -44.28
CA ASP A 13 -0.54 -22.26 -44.77
C ASP A 13 -0.26 -21.26 -43.65
N ARG A 14 0.51 -20.21 -44.02
CA ARG A 14 0.79 -18.94 -43.31
C ARG A 14 2.14 -18.77 -42.62
N ALA A 15 3.18 -18.82 -43.44
CA ALA A 15 4.25 -17.82 -43.40
C ALA A 15 4.40 -17.21 -44.81
N ALA A 16 4.72 -15.91 -44.86
CA ALA A 16 4.98 -15.06 -46.03
C ALA A 16 3.79 -14.28 -46.61
N TRP A 17 3.72 -12.99 -46.25
CA TRP A 17 3.36 -11.94 -47.21
C TRP A 17 3.89 -10.59 -46.72
N LEU A 18 5.09 -10.21 -47.19
CA LEU A 18 5.55 -8.82 -47.30
C LEU A 18 6.93 -8.83 -47.97
N LEU A 19 6.95 -8.84 -49.30
CA LEU A 19 8.05 -8.31 -50.10
C LEU A 19 7.62 -8.19 -51.58
N ARG A 20 7.84 -6.97 -52.11
CA ARG A 20 7.87 -6.53 -53.52
C ARG A 20 6.57 -6.01 -54.13
N SER A 21 6.50 -4.68 -54.26
CA SER A 21 6.24 -4.02 -55.55
C SER A 21 6.79 -2.59 -55.51
N ILE A 22 7.73 -2.32 -56.40
CA ILE A 22 8.49 -1.09 -56.62
C ILE A 22 7.87 -0.37 -57.85
N SER A 23 8.02 0.96 -57.91
CA SER A 23 7.85 1.87 -59.07
C SER A 23 6.44 2.42 -59.36
N ALA A 24 6.23 3.70 -59.03
CA ALA A 24 5.96 4.79 -59.99
C ALA A 24 5.27 5.99 -59.30
N ALA A 25 6.06 6.98 -58.85
CA ALA A 25 5.60 8.37 -58.66
C ALA A 25 6.82 9.30 -58.58
N SER A 26 7.58 9.39 -59.67
CA SER A 26 8.64 10.38 -59.87
C SER A 26 8.12 11.43 -60.85
N ALA A 27 7.64 12.57 -60.35
CA ALA A 27 7.61 13.88 -61.04
C ALA A 27 6.71 14.89 -60.30
N LEU A 28 7.15 15.41 -59.16
CA LEU A 28 6.90 16.80 -58.71
C LEU A 28 7.66 17.02 -57.40
N VAL A 29 8.06 18.26 -57.13
CA VAL A 29 8.89 18.72 -55.99
C VAL A 29 10.40 18.61 -56.24
N MET A 30 10.85 19.31 -57.28
CA MET A 30 12.18 19.91 -57.34
C MET A 30 12.00 21.39 -57.03
N LEU A 31 12.32 21.82 -55.80
CA LEU A 31 12.70 23.18 -55.35
C LEU A 31 12.44 23.35 -53.84
N LEU A 32 13.46 23.03 -53.02
CA LEU A 32 13.82 23.65 -51.72
C LEU A 32 14.76 22.71 -50.97
N THR A 33 15.99 22.55 -51.47
CA THR A 33 17.12 22.10 -50.64
C THR A 33 17.55 23.26 -49.76
N ILE A 34 16.77 23.58 -48.73
CA ILE A 34 17.32 24.25 -47.55
C ILE A 34 18.13 23.17 -46.85
N SER A 35 19.44 23.37 -46.80
CA SER A 35 20.34 22.59 -45.98
C SER A 35 19.86 22.66 -44.52
N CYS A 36 19.11 21.66 -44.09
CA CYS A 36 18.93 21.36 -42.67
C CYS A 36 20.30 20.91 -42.14
N ARG A 37 21.17 21.89 -41.85
CA ARG A 37 22.17 21.72 -40.80
C ARG A 37 21.36 21.44 -39.55
N THR A 38 21.37 20.19 -39.07
CA THR A 38 21.14 19.93 -37.65
C THR A 38 21.97 20.95 -36.88
N PRO A 39 21.39 21.82 -36.05
CA PRO A 39 22.18 22.67 -35.19
C PRO A 39 23.06 21.72 -34.38
N SER A 40 24.38 21.79 -34.57
CA SER A 40 25.29 21.19 -33.62
C SER A 40 24.92 21.76 -32.27
N LEU A 41 24.61 20.89 -31.29
CA LEU A 41 24.44 21.33 -29.90
C LEU A 41 25.60 22.29 -29.58
N PRO A 42 25.33 23.50 -29.06
CA PRO A 42 26.39 24.45 -28.76
C PRO A 42 27.41 23.74 -27.86
N ARG A 43 28.67 23.73 -28.30
CA ARG A 43 29.77 23.12 -27.55
C ARG A 43 29.78 23.75 -26.15
N ALA A 44 29.65 22.92 -25.11
CA ALA A 44 29.71 23.36 -23.72
C ALA A 44 30.97 24.20 -23.49
N HIS A 45 30.85 25.32 -22.78
CA HIS A 45 32.00 26.14 -22.43
C HIS A 45 32.77 25.50 -21.27
N PHE A 46 34.10 25.58 -21.31
CA PHE A 46 34.97 25.09 -20.24
C PHE A 46 35.80 26.25 -19.69
N PRO A 47 36.02 26.31 -18.36
CA PRO A 47 36.80 27.38 -17.77
C PRO A 47 38.27 27.30 -18.18
N GLY A 48 38.88 28.45 -18.46
CA GLY A 48 40.31 28.58 -18.65
C GLY A 48 41.04 28.65 -17.29
N LYS A 49 42.06 29.51 -17.20
CA LYS A 49 42.72 29.79 -15.92
C LYS A 49 41.74 30.37 -14.89
N SER A 50 40.83 31.24 -15.31
CA SER A 50 39.72 31.73 -14.49
C SER A 50 38.39 31.36 -15.14
N TRP A 51 37.35 31.19 -14.33
CA TRP A 51 36.01 30.94 -14.86
C TRP A 51 35.43 32.18 -15.55
N ALA A 52 34.95 32.03 -16.78
CA ALA A 52 34.27 33.12 -17.50
C ALA A 52 32.86 33.36 -16.91
N THR A 53 32.48 34.63 -16.81
CA THR A 53 31.14 35.04 -16.34
C THR A 53 30.22 35.40 -17.52
N ARG A 54 28.92 35.33 -17.28
CA ARG A 54 27.88 35.78 -18.22
C ARG A 54 26.70 36.33 -17.44
N GLU A 55 26.13 37.45 -17.88
CA GLU A 55 24.94 38.00 -17.21
C GLU A 55 23.77 37.01 -17.26
N PRO A 56 22.93 36.89 -16.19
CA PRO A 56 21.82 35.96 -16.16
C PRO A 56 20.93 36.02 -17.41
N ALA A 57 20.56 37.23 -17.85
CA ALA A 57 19.72 37.43 -19.04
C ALA A 57 20.36 36.88 -20.33
N GLN A 58 21.69 36.98 -20.47
CA GLN A 58 22.43 36.43 -21.63
C GLN A 58 22.54 34.91 -21.58
N ALA A 59 22.41 34.31 -20.40
CA ALA A 59 22.34 32.86 -20.20
C ALA A 59 20.91 32.31 -20.22
N GLY A 60 19.91 33.16 -20.53
CA GLY A 60 18.50 32.77 -20.52
C GLY A 60 17.95 32.53 -19.11
N MET A 61 18.55 33.15 -18.09
CA MET A 61 18.17 32.98 -16.68
C MET A 61 17.58 34.24 -16.05
N ASN A 62 16.60 34.06 -15.16
CA ASN A 62 15.97 35.14 -14.41
C ASN A 62 16.85 35.58 -13.22
N ALA A 63 17.37 36.80 -13.27
CA ALA A 63 18.26 37.35 -12.23
C ALA A 63 17.58 37.44 -10.85
N ALA A 64 16.31 37.85 -10.77
CA ALA A 64 15.62 38.02 -9.49
C ALA A 64 15.44 36.69 -8.74
N LEU A 65 15.21 35.59 -9.47
CA LEU A 65 15.14 34.24 -8.87
C LEU A 65 16.52 33.76 -8.39
N LEU A 66 17.60 34.10 -9.10
CA LEU A 66 18.97 33.82 -8.68
C LEU A 66 19.37 34.64 -7.44
N ASP A 67 18.91 35.88 -7.32
CA ASP A 67 19.13 36.71 -6.12
C ASP A 67 18.38 36.15 -4.91
N GLN A 68 17.14 35.69 -5.10
CA GLN A 68 16.38 34.99 -4.06
C GLN A 68 17.08 33.71 -3.61
N LEU A 69 17.59 32.92 -4.56
CA LEU A 69 18.39 31.72 -4.28
C LEU A 69 19.62 32.04 -3.44
N ALA A 70 20.43 33.03 -3.86
CA ALA A 70 21.64 33.44 -3.14
C ALA A 70 21.31 33.92 -1.72
N LYS A 71 20.22 34.69 -1.56
CA LYS A 71 19.76 35.17 -0.25
C LYS A 71 19.25 34.03 0.65
N GLN A 72 18.54 33.06 0.07
CA GLN A 72 18.04 31.89 0.81
C GLN A 72 19.20 31.01 1.31
N LEU A 73 20.17 30.74 0.44
CA LEU A 73 21.29 29.87 0.75
C LEU A 73 22.33 30.57 1.64
N GLY A 74 22.56 31.87 1.49
CA GLY A 74 23.62 32.56 2.22
C GLY A 74 25.00 31.91 1.99
N GLY A 75 25.92 32.09 2.94
CA GLY A 75 27.26 31.51 2.85
C GLY A 75 28.01 31.99 1.60
N ARG A 76 28.58 31.05 0.85
CA ARG A 76 29.30 31.29 -0.40
C ARG A 76 28.89 30.29 -1.45
N GLY A 77 28.70 30.72 -2.69
CA GLY A 77 28.21 29.84 -3.74
C GLY A 77 28.24 30.44 -5.12
N CYS A 78 27.95 29.62 -6.13
CA CYS A 78 27.82 30.04 -7.51
C CYS A 78 26.84 29.16 -8.28
N VAL A 79 26.30 29.73 -9.36
CA VAL A 79 25.54 29.00 -10.38
C VAL A 79 26.33 29.09 -11.68
N VAL A 80 26.60 27.93 -12.28
CA VAL A 80 27.17 27.77 -13.60
C VAL A 80 26.06 27.31 -14.55
N LYS A 81 25.90 28.01 -15.69
CA LYS A 81 24.97 27.66 -16.77
C LYS A 81 25.72 27.57 -18.08
N ASP A 82 25.63 26.43 -18.74
CA ASP A 82 26.30 26.14 -20.02
C ASP A 82 27.81 26.45 -20.00
N GLY A 83 28.44 26.32 -18.83
CA GLY A 83 29.87 26.55 -18.61
C GLY A 83 30.28 27.97 -18.25
N PHE A 84 29.33 28.89 -18.03
CA PHE A 84 29.59 30.26 -17.55
C PHE A 84 29.08 30.43 -16.12
N VAL A 85 29.83 31.13 -15.27
CA VAL A 85 29.30 31.58 -13.97
C VAL A 85 28.30 32.70 -14.22
N VAL A 86 27.04 32.47 -13.86
CA VAL A 86 25.94 33.43 -14.08
C VAL A 86 25.57 34.20 -12.83
N THR A 87 25.81 33.62 -11.66
CA THR A 87 25.77 34.33 -10.38
C THR A 87 26.78 33.70 -9.42
N ALA A 88 27.36 34.52 -8.56
CA ALA A 88 28.25 34.10 -7.49
C ALA A 88 28.08 35.04 -6.29
N TRP A 89 28.16 34.49 -5.09
CA TRP A 89 28.06 35.25 -3.84
C TRP A 89 29.06 34.72 -2.80
N GLY A 90 29.51 35.59 -1.91
CA GLY A 90 30.57 35.26 -0.95
C GLY A 90 31.94 35.01 -1.60
N ASP A 91 32.92 34.62 -0.79
CA ASP A 91 34.31 34.39 -1.25
C ASP A 91 34.44 33.07 -2.03
N GLN A 92 34.63 33.20 -3.34
CA GLN A 92 34.77 32.09 -4.28
C GLN A 92 36.12 31.36 -4.15
N ALA A 93 37.17 32.05 -3.68
CA ALA A 93 38.54 31.53 -3.62
C ALA A 93 38.88 30.89 -2.27
N GLN A 94 38.10 31.17 -1.22
CA GLN A 94 38.31 30.58 0.09
C GLN A 94 38.36 29.04 0.00
N VAL A 95 39.41 28.41 0.52
CA VAL A 95 39.51 26.95 0.57
C VAL A 95 39.06 26.48 1.96
N ALA A 96 38.04 25.62 2.00
CA ALA A 96 37.50 25.06 3.24
C ALA A 96 37.07 23.62 3.05
N ASP A 97 36.96 22.87 4.14
CA ASP A 97 36.54 21.48 4.13
C ASP A 97 35.11 21.35 3.57
N VAL A 98 34.93 20.60 2.48
CA VAL A 98 33.63 20.40 1.85
C VAL A 98 32.83 19.25 2.48
N LEU A 99 33.36 18.67 3.57
CA LEU A 99 32.78 17.59 4.36
C LEU A 99 32.33 16.42 3.47
N SER A 100 31.11 15.92 3.66
CA SER A 100 30.59 14.76 2.91
C SER A 100 30.38 15.02 1.41
N SER A 101 30.37 16.29 0.96
CA SER A 101 30.39 16.59 -0.48
C SER A 101 31.65 16.07 -1.17
N ALA A 102 32.72 15.81 -0.43
CA ALA A 102 33.95 15.24 -0.97
C ALA A 102 33.80 13.81 -1.53
N LYS A 103 32.81 13.03 -1.08
CA LYS A 103 32.74 11.59 -1.33
C LYS A 103 32.67 11.21 -2.83
N PRO A 104 31.92 11.91 -3.70
CA PRO A 104 32.01 11.74 -5.16
C PRO A 104 33.41 11.85 -5.76
N VAL A 105 34.32 12.60 -5.15
CA VAL A 105 35.72 12.67 -5.60
C VAL A 105 36.39 11.30 -5.47
N LEU A 106 36.12 10.56 -4.39
CA LEU A 106 36.63 9.20 -4.18
C LEU A 106 36.10 8.23 -5.23
N SER A 107 34.79 8.31 -5.54
CA SER A 107 34.17 7.52 -6.61
C SER A 107 34.78 7.83 -7.98
N THR A 108 35.03 9.10 -8.27
CA THR A 108 35.68 9.51 -9.52
C THR A 108 37.11 8.97 -9.62
N LEU A 109 37.88 9.03 -8.52
CA LEU A 109 39.23 8.47 -8.46
C LEU A 109 39.26 6.95 -8.56
N LEU A 110 38.28 6.24 -8.01
CA LEU A 110 38.12 4.80 -8.25
C LEU A 110 37.95 4.50 -9.74
N PHE A 111 37.14 5.29 -10.46
CA PHE A 111 36.95 5.06 -11.90
C PHE A 111 38.25 5.26 -12.68
N PHE A 112 39.07 6.25 -12.32
CA PHE A 112 40.43 6.38 -12.85
C PHE A 112 41.29 5.16 -12.51
N ALA A 113 41.26 4.67 -11.27
CA ALA A 113 42.02 3.48 -10.89
C ALA A 113 41.60 2.22 -11.68
N VAL A 114 40.31 2.08 -12.00
CA VAL A 114 39.82 1.00 -12.86
C VAL A 114 40.34 1.16 -14.29
N GLU A 115 40.25 2.37 -14.85
CA GLU A 115 40.73 2.65 -16.20
C GLU A 115 42.27 2.49 -16.32
N GLU A 116 43.00 2.78 -15.25
CA GLU A 116 44.46 2.58 -15.15
C GLU A 116 44.85 1.10 -14.89
N GLY A 117 43.87 0.20 -14.73
CA GLY A 117 44.12 -1.22 -14.47
C GLY A 117 44.60 -1.53 -13.05
N LEU A 118 44.52 -0.57 -12.14
CA LEU A 118 44.89 -0.75 -10.72
C LEU A 118 43.77 -1.45 -9.92
N VAL A 119 42.54 -1.38 -10.41
CA VAL A 119 41.35 -2.07 -9.87
C VAL A 119 40.65 -2.79 -11.03
N LYS A 120 40.27 -4.06 -10.85
CA LYS A 120 39.65 -4.88 -11.91
C LYS A 120 38.27 -4.37 -12.30
N SER A 121 37.46 -4.01 -11.30
CA SER A 121 36.14 -3.42 -11.46
C SER A 121 35.66 -2.84 -10.12
N VAL A 122 34.54 -2.12 -10.14
CA VAL A 122 33.88 -1.64 -8.91
C VAL A 122 33.37 -2.81 -8.04
N ASP A 123 33.24 -4.01 -8.59
CA ASP A 123 32.82 -5.23 -7.89
C ASP A 123 34.00 -6.03 -7.33
N GLN A 124 35.24 -5.52 -7.45
CA GLN A 124 36.38 -6.18 -6.85
C GLN A 124 36.29 -6.13 -5.32
N PRO A 125 36.47 -7.28 -4.62
CA PRO A 125 36.47 -7.33 -3.18
C PRO A 125 37.58 -6.47 -2.55
N ILE A 126 37.26 -5.79 -1.45
CA ILE A 126 38.22 -5.00 -0.68
C ILE A 126 39.27 -5.89 0.01
N ALA A 127 38.92 -7.14 0.30
CA ALA A 127 39.84 -8.15 0.83
C ALA A 127 41.06 -8.38 -0.07
N ASP A 128 40.92 -8.24 -1.40
CA ASP A 128 42.02 -8.40 -2.37
C ASP A 128 43.16 -7.39 -2.15
N PHE A 129 42.91 -6.31 -1.42
CA PHE A 129 43.86 -5.24 -1.14
C PHE A 129 44.56 -5.38 0.23
N GLY A 130 44.47 -6.55 0.86
CA GLY A 130 45.22 -6.91 2.06
C GLY A 130 44.62 -6.38 3.36
N TRP A 131 43.29 -6.30 3.44
CA TRP A 131 42.57 -6.00 4.67
C TRP A 131 42.17 -7.28 5.41
N GLU A 132 42.41 -7.31 6.72
CA GLU A 132 42.00 -8.41 7.60
C GLU A 132 40.52 -8.27 8.00
N LEU A 133 39.62 -8.60 7.07
CA LEU A 133 38.17 -8.46 7.28
C LEU A 133 37.60 -9.65 8.06
N LYS A 134 36.63 -9.36 8.94
CA LYS A 134 35.77 -10.39 9.56
C LYS A 134 35.03 -11.17 8.47
N GLU A 135 34.65 -12.41 8.77
CA GLU A 135 34.00 -13.31 7.80
C GLU A 135 32.83 -12.65 7.06
N LYS A 136 31.92 -12.00 7.80
CA LYS A 136 30.76 -11.29 7.23
C LYS A 136 31.13 -10.19 6.22
N ASP A 137 32.29 -9.56 6.39
CA ASP A 137 32.72 -8.38 5.63
C ASP A 137 33.65 -8.74 4.45
N ARG A 138 34.05 -10.01 4.31
CA ARG A 138 34.99 -10.42 3.23
C ARG A 138 34.47 -10.15 1.83
N ALA A 139 33.15 -10.13 1.67
CA ALA A 139 32.47 -9.85 0.40
C ALA A 139 32.28 -8.35 0.11
N ILE A 140 32.75 -7.43 0.96
CA ILE A 140 32.65 -5.99 0.69
C ILE A 140 33.39 -5.67 -0.62
N THR A 141 32.71 -4.96 -1.52
CA THR A 141 33.29 -4.42 -2.77
C THR A 141 33.37 -2.89 -2.74
N PHE A 142 34.06 -2.29 -3.70
CA PHE A 142 34.01 -0.83 -3.89
C PHE A 142 32.59 -0.33 -4.18
N ARG A 143 31.78 -1.10 -4.92
CA ARG A 143 30.36 -0.78 -5.16
C ARG A 143 29.62 -0.69 -3.83
N ASN A 144 29.86 -1.61 -2.90
CA ASN A 144 29.19 -1.57 -1.60
C ASN A 144 29.56 -0.32 -0.79
N LEU A 145 30.84 0.07 -0.81
CA LEU A 145 31.31 1.28 -0.15
C LEU A 145 30.72 2.56 -0.80
N GLY A 146 30.68 2.61 -2.13
CA GLY A 146 30.10 3.72 -2.89
C GLY A 146 28.58 3.85 -2.79
N ALA A 147 27.87 2.74 -2.54
CA ALA A 147 26.42 2.69 -2.38
C ALA A 147 25.93 2.75 -0.92
N MET A 148 26.85 2.80 0.06
CA MET A 148 26.54 2.86 1.49
C MET A 148 25.76 1.64 2.01
N ASN A 149 26.08 0.45 1.49
CA ASN A 149 25.49 -0.82 1.89
C ASN A 149 26.55 -1.92 2.14
N SER A 150 27.73 -1.54 2.64
CA SER A 150 28.81 -2.50 2.92
C SER A 150 28.63 -3.30 4.20
N GLY A 151 27.82 -2.84 5.14
CA GLY A 151 27.73 -3.46 6.47
C GLY A 151 28.99 -3.26 7.34
N TYR A 152 30.02 -2.55 6.87
CA TYR A 152 31.23 -2.31 7.68
C TYR A 152 30.89 -1.53 8.94
N ALA A 153 31.38 -2.00 10.10
CA ALA A 153 31.05 -1.47 11.43
C ALA A 153 29.55 -1.52 11.81
N ARG A 154 28.75 -2.30 11.07
CA ARG A 154 27.33 -2.61 11.30
C ARG A 154 27.14 -4.13 11.42
N PRO A 155 26.03 -4.62 12.00
CA PRO A 155 25.83 -6.07 12.17
C PRO A 155 25.57 -6.80 10.85
N GLU A 156 25.00 -6.14 9.85
CA GLU A 156 24.60 -6.77 8.59
C GLU A 156 25.79 -7.10 7.67
N ALA A 157 25.59 -8.05 6.76
CA ALA A 157 26.53 -8.36 5.69
C ALA A 157 26.39 -7.39 4.50
N PRO A 158 27.36 -7.35 3.57
CA PRO A 158 27.32 -6.47 2.40
C PRO A 158 26.05 -6.69 1.56
N GLY A 159 25.28 -5.61 1.36
CA GLY A 159 24.07 -5.61 0.55
C GLY A 159 22.79 -6.02 1.27
N GLU A 160 22.83 -6.34 2.57
CA GLU A 160 21.63 -6.71 3.36
C GLU A 160 20.88 -5.51 3.92
N ALA A 161 21.59 -4.42 4.23
CA ALA A 161 20.98 -3.19 4.73
C ALA A 161 21.74 -1.94 4.25
N TRP A 162 21.04 -0.80 4.27
CA TRP A 162 21.59 0.51 3.96
C TRP A 162 21.90 1.30 5.23
N ALA A 163 23.06 1.96 5.25
CA ALA A 163 23.43 2.89 6.31
C ALA A 163 24.37 3.97 5.76
N TYR A 164 24.04 5.24 5.97
CA TYR A 164 24.97 6.34 5.64
C TYR A 164 26.17 6.28 6.60
N ASN A 165 27.31 5.81 6.08
CA ASN A 165 28.36 5.22 6.91
C ASN A 165 29.74 5.81 6.60
N ASP A 166 30.25 6.63 7.51
CA ASP A 166 31.54 7.30 7.35
C ASP A 166 32.74 6.42 7.70
N TYR A 167 32.53 5.30 8.42
CA TYR A 167 33.57 4.29 8.63
C TYR A 167 33.83 3.48 7.35
N ALA A 168 32.76 3.16 6.61
CA ALA A 168 32.88 2.56 5.29
C ALA A 168 33.62 3.49 4.31
N ILE A 169 33.37 4.81 4.38
CA ILE A 169 34.10 5.78 3.56
C ILE A 169 35.56 5.91 3.97
N GLN A 170 35.87 5.80 5.25
CA GLN A 170 37.26 5.73 5.70
C GLN A 170 37.98 4.50 5.12
N LEU A 171 37.34 3.32 5.18
CA LEU A 171 37.86 2.10 4.57
C LEU A 171 38.07 2.27 3.06
N TYR A 172 37.10 2.91 2.38
CA TYR A 172 37.19 3.23 0.97
C TYR A 172 38.41 4.07 0.64
N GLN A 173 38.54 5.25 1.27
CA GLN A 173 39.64 6.16 0.93
C GLN A 173 41.01 5.57 1.29
N MET A 174 41.13 4.85 2.40
CA MET A 174 42.39 4.19 2.77
C MET A 174 42.76 3.10 1.78
N THR A 175 41.79 2.30 1.32
CA THR A 175 42.05 1.31 0.27
C THR A 175 42.52 1.99 -1.01
N LEU A 176 41.83 3.07 -1.42
CA LEU A 176 42.13 3.76 -2.66
C LEU A 176 43.51 4.43 -2.63
N PHE A 177 43.86 5.15 -1.57
CA PHE A 177 45.14 5.85 -1.49
C PHE A 177 46.30 4.95 -1.04
N ASP A 178 46.12 4.11 -0.02
CA ASP A 178 47.23 3.35 0.58
C ASP A 178 47.53 2.03 -0.13
N LYS A 179 46.53 1.42 -0.76
CA LYS A 179 46.64 0.07 -1.33
C LYS A 179 46.59 0.06 -2.86
N VAL A 180 45.77 0.93 -3.45
CA VAL A 180 45.60 1.05 -4.90
C VAL A 180 46.63 2.01 -5.50
N PHE A 181 46.53 3.31 -5.19
CA PHE A 181 47.44 4.30 -5.76
C PHE A 181 48.83 4.31 -5.12
N LYS A 182 48.92 4.01 -3.82
CA LYS A 182 50.16 3.99 -3.02
C LYS A 182 50.94 5.30 -3.11
N GLU A 183 50.21 6.42 -3.15
CA GLU A 183 50.77 7.76 -3.28
C GLU A 183 50.02 8.74 -2.37
N ASP A 184 50.59 9.93 -2.18
CA ASP A 184 49.93 11.00 -1.43
C ASP A 184 48.57 11.36 -2.07
N ALA A 185 47.54 11.56 -1.25
CA ALA A 185 46.17 11.75 -1.72
C ALA A 185 46.02 12.97 -2.63
N LYS A 186 46.78 14.05 -2.37
CA LYS A 186 46.76 15.24 -3.21
C LYS A 186 47.43 14.96 -4.56
N LEU A 187 48.59 14.29 -4.55
CA LEU A 187 49.27 13.89 -5.79
C LEU A 187 48.42 12.94 -6.63
N ALA A 188 47.72 12.00 -5.98
CA ALA A 188 46.79 11.10 -6.65
C ALA A 188 45.66 11.87 -7.32
N ALA A 189 45.01 12.78 -6.59
CA ALA A 189 43.85 13.51 -7.08
C ALA A 189 44.22 14.51 -8.19
N GLU A 190 45.26 15.32 -7.98
CA GLU A 190 45.67 16.39 -8.89
C GLU A 190 46.62 15.93 -10.00
N ASN A 191 46.76 14.62 -10.21
CA ASN A 191 47.49 14.11 -11.37
C ASN A 191 46.89 14.69 -12.67
N PRO A 192 47.69 15.24 -13.61
CA PRO A 192 47.19 15.81 -14.87
C PRO A 192 46.46 14.82 -15.78
N LYS A 193 46.58 13.51 -15.53
CA LYS A 193 45.81 12.46 -16.22
C LYS A 193 44.46 12.14 -15.54
N ARG A 194 44.20 12.71 -14.37
CA ARG A 194 42.99 12.53 -13.55
C ARG A 194 42.29 13.89 -13.34
N LEU A 195 41.97 14.28 -12.10
CA LEU A 195 41.29 15.55 -11.81
C LEU A 195 42.18 16.78 -11.99
N GLY A 196 43.51 16.62 -12.02
CA GLY A 196 44.43 17.72 -12.35
C GLY A 196 44.18 18.32 -13.74
N ALA A 197 43.60 17.55 -14.67
CA ALA A 197 43.21 18.04 -16.00
C ALA A 197 42.15 19.16 -15.96
N LEU A 198 41.43 19.30 -14.84
CA LEU A 198 40.39 20.32 -14.67
C LEU A 198 40.97 21.71 -14.42
N GLY A 199 42.26 21.83 -14.07
CA GLY A 199 42.94 23.11 -13.90
C GLY A 199 42.47 23.93 -12.69
N PHE A 200 42.39 23.31 -11.50
CA PHE A 200 41.97 23.98 -10.27
C PHE A 200 42.73 25.30 -10.00
N GLU A 201 41.99 26.35 -9.66
CA GLU A 201 42.49 27.71 -9.42
C GLU A 201 43.16 27.86 -8.06
N ASP A 202 42.56 27.26 -7.02
CA ASP A 202 43.03 27.32 -5.62
C ASP A 202 43.64 25.98 -5.17
N GLY A 203 43.27 24.90 -5.86
CA GLY A 203 43.75 23.54 -5.63
C GLY A 203 43.05 22.86 -4.46
N LEU A 204 43.06 21.53 -4.50
CA LEU A 204 42.52 20.69 -3.43
C LEU A 204 43.51 20.61 -2.26
N LYS A 205 42.99 20.60 -1.03
CA LYS A 205 43.78 20.32 0.18
C LYS A 205 43.26 19.06 0.85
N PHE A 206 44.18 18.33 1.47
CA PHE A 206 43.88 17.11 2.21
C PHE A 206 44.36 17.29 3.66
N SER A 207 43.48 17.04 4.63
CA SER A 207 43.86 17.05 6.05
C SER A 207 44.70 15.82 6.43
N GLY A 208 45.18 15.74 7.67
CA GLY A 208 45.86 14.52 8.17
C GLY A 208 45.00 13.25 8.12
N GLN A 209 43.67 13.38 8.18
CA GLN A 209 42.70 12.28 7.95
C GLN A 209 42.22 12.20 6.49
N ARG A 210 42.89 12.93 5.58
CA ARG A 210 42.61 13.01 4.14
C ARG A 210 41.20 13.54 3.81
N ARG A 211 40.65 14.39 4.68
CA ARG A 211 39.44 15.16 4.36
C ARG A 211 39.75 16.20 3.30
N ILE A 212 38.88 16.32 2.31
CA ILE A 212 39.08 17.16 1.13
C ILE A 212 38.54 18.56 1.39
N SER A 213 39.37 19.57 1.17
CA SER A 213 38.97 20.98 1.14
C SER A 213 39.09 21.52 -0.28
N ALA A 214 38.13 22.36 -0.68
CA ALA A 214 38.09 23.00 -1.99
C ALA A 214 37.49 24.41 -1.89
N SER A 215 37.76 25.24 -2.89
CA SER A 215 37.03 26.48 -3.11
C SER A 215 35.73 26.22 -3.87
N VAL A 216 34.77 27.16 -3.83
CA VAL A 216 33.47 27.00 -4.51
C VAL A 216 33.68 26.82 -6.02
N ARG A 217 34.56 27.63 -6.62
CA ARG A 217 34.87 27.55 -8.05
C ARG A 217 35.57 26.25 -8.44
N ASP A 218 36.46 25.71 -7.60
CA ASP A 218 37.14 24.45 -7.90
C ASP A 218 36.21 23.25 -7.73
N PHE A 219 35.31 23.28 -6.74
CA PHE A 219 34.30 22.25 -6.59
C PHE A 219 33.28 22.29 -7.74
N ALA A 220 32.96 23.49 -8.26
CA ALA A 220 32.17 23.65 -9.48
C ALA A 220 32.84 23.02 -10.71
N ARG A 221 34.19 23.01 -10.81
CA ARG A 221 34.90 22.30 -11.89
C ARG A 221 34.64 20.80 -11.85
N ILE A 222 34.63 20.21 -10.65
CA ILE A 222 34.36 18.77 -10.45
C ILE A 222 32.91 18.44 -10.84
N ALA A 223 31.95 19.25 -10.39
CA ALA A 223 30.54 19.06 -10.76
C ALA A 223 30.31 19.26 -12.27
N TRP A 224 30.96 20.25 -12.89
CA TRP A 224 30.90 20.50 -14.34
C TRP A 224 31.54 19.37 -15.15
N PHE A 225 32.58 18.73 -14.63
CA PHE A 225 33.19 17.54 -15.24
C PHE A 225 32.20 16.35 -15.27
N TRP A 226 31.44 16.16 -14.19
CA TRP A 226 30.37 15.17 -14.14
C TRP A 226 29.23 15.52 -15.10
N GLU A 227 28.81 16.78 -15.13
CA GLU A 227 27.80 17.26 -16.10
C GLU A 227 28.20 16.91 -17.53
N ASN A 228 29.47 17.10 -17.86
CA ASN A 228 30.04 16.83 -19.18
C ASN A 228 30.51 15.38 -19.40
N ASN A 229 30.02 14.43 -18.59
CA ASN A 229 30.28 13.00 -18.77
C ASN A 229 31.78 12.64 -18.89
N GLY A 230 32.64 13.33 -18.15
CA GLY A 230 34.08 13.07 -18.15
C GLY A 230 34.85 13.69 -19.31
N ASN A 231 34.18 14.46 -20.16
CA ASN A 231 34.82 15.28 -21.19
C ASN A 231 35.18 16.66 -20.62
N TRP A 232 36.41 17.09 -20.88
CA TRP A 232 36.90 18.41 -20.51
C TRP A 232 37.54 19.08 -21.73
N ASP A 233 36.94 20.16 -22.21
CA ASP A 233 37.38 20.93 -23.39
C ASP A 233 37.66 20.08 -24.65
N GLY A 234 36.78 19.10 -24.90
CA GLY A 234 36.88 18.21 -26.07
C GLY A 234 37.86 17.05 -25.89
N LYS A 235 38.50 16.92 -24.73
CA LYS A 235 39.27 15.74 -24.35
C LYS A 235 38.46 14.86 -23.38
N GLN A 236 38.23 13.61 -23.75
CA GLN A 236 37.64 12.62 -22.84
C GLN A 236 38.69 12.20 -21.80
N ILE A 237 38.60 12.73 -20.58
CA ILE A 237 39.55 12.42 -19.50
C ILE A 237 39.18 11.10 -18.81
N LEU A 238 37.88 10.89 -18.55
CA LEU A 238 37.34 9.63 -18.02
C LEU A 238 36.22 9.13 -18.94
N PRO A 239 36.18 7.85 -19.37
CA PRO A 239 35.21 7.37 -20.35
C PRO A 239 33.74 7.63 -19.98
N LYS A 240 32.92 8.03 -20.96
CA LYS A 240 31.48 8.30 -20.81
C LYS A 240 30.70 7.16 -20.13
N ARG A 241 31.11 5.89 -20.35
CA ARG A 241 30.47 4.69 -19.77
C ARG A 241 30.34 4.74 -18.25
N TYR A 242 31.27 5.37 -17.54
CA TYR A 242 31.19 5.50 -16.07
C TYR A 242 30.02 6.37 -15.64
N PHE A 243 29.72 7.42 -16.40
CA PHE A 243 28.62 8.32 -16.11
C PHE A 243 27.30 7.68 -16.50
N ASP A 244 27.23 6.99 -17.63
CA ASP A 244 26.03 6.26 -18.06
C ASP A 244 25.64 5.15 -17.05
N GLU A 245 26.64 4.44 -16.50
CA GLU A 245 26.39 3.32 -15.60
C GLU A 245 26.17 3.75 -14.14
N TYR A 246 26.86 4.80 -13.68
CA TYR A 246 26.95 5.14 -12.26
C TYR A 246 26.32 6.49 -11.87
N ARG A 247 25.86 7.30 -12.83
CA ARG A 247 24.97 8.45 -12.56
C ARG A 247 23.52 7.99 -12.38
N ARG A 248 23.32 6.99 -11.53
CA ARG A 248 22.02 6.46 -11.14
C ARG A 248 22.12 5.75 -9.78
N PRO A 249 21.01 5.61 -9.04
CA PRO A 249 20.99 4.90 -7.77
C PRO A 249 21.59 3.49 -7.89
N GLN A 250 22.41 3.13 -6.89
CA GLN A 250 22.99 1.79 -6.74
C GLN A 250 22.50 1.08 -5.47
N ALA A 251 22.02 1.84 -4.49
CA ALA A 251 21.26 1.31 -3.37
C ALA A 251 19.88 0.87 -3.88
N LYS A 252 19.56 -0.43 -3.72
CA LYS A 252 18.23 -0.96 -4.08
C LYS A 252 17.14 -0.21 -3.32
N ARG A 253 16.01 0.04 -3.97
CA ARG A 253 14.89 0.83 -3.42
C ARG A 253 14.35 0.24 -2.11
N ASN A 254 14.16 -1.07 -2.06
CA ASN A 254 13.58 -1.81 -0.93
C ASN A 254 14.63 -2.33 0.07
N LEU A 255 15.84 -1.77 0.07
CA LEU A 255 16.89 -2.20 0.99
C LEU A 255 16.54 -1.76 2.42
N PRO A 256 16.47 -2.67 3.42
CA PRO A 256 16.21 -2.31 4.81
C PRO A 256 17.24 -1.31 5.34
N ILE A 257 16.86 -0.49 6.31
CA ILE A 257 17.80 0.37 7.04
C ILE A 257 18.51 -0.46 8.11
N SER A 258 19.81 -0.24 8.29
CA SER A 258 20.61 -0.95 9.30
C SER A 258 20.02 -0.78 10.70
N GLN A 259 19.99 -1.86 11.48
CA GLN A 259 19.48 -1.87 12.84
C GLN A 259 20.37 -1.03 13.76
N GLY A 260 19.78 -0.20 14.63
CA GLY A 260 20.50 0.66 15.57
C GLY A 260 21.36 -0.13 16.56
N ASN A 261 22.64 -0.34 16.22
CA ASN A 261 23.63 -1.04 17.03
C ASN A 261 24.90 -0.19 17.25
N LYS A 262 25.72 -0.60 18.22
CA LYS A 262 27.03 0.00 18.49
C LYS A 262 27.94 -0.16 17.27
N THR A 263 28.66 0.91 16.94
CA THR A 263 29.69 0.90 15.88
C THR A 263 30.82 -0.08 16.24
N ASP A 264 31.11 -1.02 15.34
CA ASP A 264 32.19 -2.02 15.48
C ASP A 264 33.36 -1.74 14.52
N ASP A 265 34.21 -0.77 14.87
CA ASP A 265 35.41 -0.44 14.09
C ASP A 265 36.60 -1.35 14.45
N TYR A 266 36.50 -2.63 14.10
CA TYR A 266 37.51 -3.62 14.45
C TYR A 266 38.86 -3.42 13.72
N LEU A 267 38.88 -2.71 12.58
CA LEU A 267 40.11 -2.34 11.89
C LEU A 267 40.80 -1.11 12.52
N LYS A 268 40.14 -0.43 13.47
CA LYS A 268 40.64 0.79 14.15
C LYS A 268 40.98 1.92 13.18
N ILE A 269 40.27 1.98 12.04
CA ILE A 269 40.52 2.97 10.98
C ILE A 269 39.89 4.33 11.28
N LYS A 270 39.01 4.39 12.29
CA LYS A 270 38.21 5.57 12.67
C LYS A 270 37.23 5.96 11.57
N SER A 271 36.53 7.07 11.79
CA SER A 271 35.53 7.61 10.87
C SER A 271 36.12 8.67 9.95
N TYR A 272 35.55 8.81 8.75
CA TYR A 272 35.77 9.96 7.87
C TYR A 272 35.29 11.29 8.49
N GLY A 273 34.38 11.24 9.48
CA GLY A 273 33.94 12.40 10.27
C GLY A 273 32.59 12.22 10.97
N GLY A 274 31.75 11.29 10.50
CA GLY A 274 30.42 10.99 11.05
C GLY A 274 30.31 9.62 11.73
N GLY A 275 29.08 9.09 11.78
CA GLY A 275 28.76 7.78 12.38
C GLY A 275 28.79 6.61 11.39
N SER A 276 28.52 5.40 11.88
CA SER A 276 28.32 4.20 11.05
C SER A 276 26.89 4.07 10.50
N GLU A 277 25.95 4.83 11.06
CA GLU A 277 24.62 5.16 10.53
C GLU A 277 24.29 6.57 11.05
N HIS A 278 24.15 7.57 10.17
CA HIS A 278 23.93 8.96 10.61
C HIS A 278 23.26 9.86 9.56
N PHE A 279 22.74 11.00 10.02
CA PHE A 279 22.12 12.11 9.26
C PHE A 279 20.80 11.81 8.53
N THR A 280 20.67 10.66 7.86
CA THR A 280 19.46 10.38 7.06
C THR A 280 19.22 8.90 6.81
N ARG A 281 17.97 8.57 6.50
CA ARG A 281 17.48 7.22 6.13
C ARG A 281 16.87 7.17 4.73
N PHE A 282 17.01 8.23 3.92
CA PHE A 282 16.39 8.34 2.61
C PHE A 282 17.18 7.71 1.45
N GLY A 283 18.37 7.11 1.70
CA GLY A 283 19.24 6.66 0.60
C GLY A 283 18.78 5.47 -0.26
N PRO A 284 18.04 4.47 0.25
CA PRO A 284 17.53 3.38 -0.60
C PRO A 284 16.73 3.90 -1.80
N GLY A 285 17.14 3.50 -3.01
CA GLY A 285 16.50 3.90 -4.27
C GLY A 285 16.99 5.23 -4.84
N VAL A 286 17.75 6.05 -4.09
CA VAL A 286 18.18 7.39 -4.53
C VAL A 286 19.66 7.70 -4.24
N TYR A 287 20.47 6.71 -3.85
CA TYR A 287 21.90 6.89 -3.57
C TYR A 287 22.78 5.92 -4.36
N GLY A 288 23.96 6.38 -4.82
CA GLY A 288 24.91 5.53 -5.55
C GLY A 288 26.20 6.25 -5.92
N PHE A 289 27.34 5.56 -5.81
CA PHE A 289 28.69 6.12 -6.03
C PHE A 289 28.86 7.52 -5.44
N ASN A 290 28.38 7.62 -4.19
CA ASN A 290 28.40 8.79 -3.35
C ASN A 290 27.58 10.02 -3.79
N TRP A 291 26.73 9.88 -4.81
CA TRP A 291 25.76 10.89 -5.24
C TRP A 291 24.34 10.59 -4.74
N TRP A 292 23.56 11.65 -4.54
CA TRP A 292 22.10 11.62 -4.31
C TRP A 292 21.37 11.93 -5.61
N PHE A 293 20.29 11.22 -5.92
CA PHE A 293 19.55 11.36 -7.17
C PHE A 293 18.11 11.82 -6.92
N ASN A 294 17.56 12.58 -7.87
CA ASN A 294 16.17 13.02 -7.84
C ASN A 294 15.18 11.92 -8.26
N GLY A 295 15.29 10.75 -7.64
CA GLY A 295 14.40 9.61 -7.84
C GLY A 295 13.39 9.43 -6.72
N THR A 296 12.64 8.34 -6.77
CA THR A 296 11.73 7.93 -5.69
C THR A 296 12.41 6.93 -4.76
N GLY A 297 12.26 7.13 -3.46
CA GLY A 297 12.73 6.18 -2.43
C GLY A 297 11.57 5.39 -1.84
N ASP A 298 11.87 4.54 -0.86
CA ASP A 298 10.84 3.79 -0.13
C ASP A 298 10.09 4.64 0.89
N ARG A 299 10.76 5.68 1.42
CA ARG A 299 10.22 6.62 2.42
C ARG A 299 9.59 7.88 1.81
N HIS A 300 9.62 8.00 0.49
CA HIS A 300 9.04 9.09 -0.30
C HIS A 300 8.58 8.55 -1.66
N ARG A 301 7.73 7.52 -1.64
CA ARG A 301 7.38 6.76 -2.86
C ARG A 301 6.66 7.57 -3.91
N GLU A 302 5.96 8.61 -3.47
CA GLU A 302 5.02 9.39 -4.27
C GLU A 302 5.62 10.68 -4.83
N ASN A 303 6.77 11.11 -4.30
CA ASN A 303 7.45 12.32 -4.73
C ASN A 303 8.87 11.97 -5.16
N LEU A 304 9.41 12.69 -6.15
CA LEU A 304 10.86 12.69 -6.35
C LEU A 304 11.53 13.25 -5.09
N THR A 305 12.81 12.93 -4.85
CA THR A 305 13.59 13.47 -3.73
C THR A 305 13.47 15.00 -3.61
N TRP A 306 13.44 15.70 -4.75
CA TRP A 306 13.19 17.14 -4.91
C TRP A 306 12.14 17.34 -6.00
N PRO A 307 10.84 17.34 -5.64
CA PRO A 307 9.73 17.27 -6.60
C PRO A 307 9.61 18.47 -7.54
N ASP A 308 10.16 19.64 -7.18
CA ASP A 308 10.12 20.83 -8.04
C ASP A 308 11.36 20.97 -8.93
N ALA A 309 12.31 20.02 -8.87
CA ALA A 309 13.50 19.98 -9.72
C ALA A 309 13.32 19.00 -10.88
N PRO A 310 14.07 19.14 -11.99
CA PRO A 310 14.08 18.14 -13.07
C PRO A 310 14.43 16.73 -12.57
N PRO A 311 13.81 15.65 -13.11
CA PRO A 311 14.06 14.28 -12.66
C PRO A 311 15.50 13.79 -12.80
N ASP A 312 16.28 14.41 -13.69
CA ASP A 312 17.70 14.10 -13.90
C ASP A 312 18.63 14.87 -12.96
N THR A 313 18.09 15.63 -12.00
CA THR A 313 18.86 16.32 -10.96
C THR A 313 19.57 15.31 -10.07
N TYR A 314 20.84 15.57 -9.75
CA TYR A 314 21.58 14.83 -8.73
C TYR A 314 22.52 15.76 -7.97
N MET A 315 22.87 15.43 -6.74
CA MET A 315 23.69 16.30 -5.89
C MET A 315 24.59 15.56 -4.91
N SER A 316 25.68 16.22 -4.51
CA SER A 316 26.47 15.86 -3.35
C SER A 316 25.96 16.64 -2.15
N ILE A 317 25.79 15.97 -1.00
CA ILE A 317 25.28 16.58 0.23
C ILE A 317 26.37 16.52 1.30
N GLY A 318 26.80 17.69 1.76
CA GLY A 318 27.79 17.89 2.82
C GLY A 318 27.16 18.57 4.03
N ALA A 319 27.53 18.14 5.23
CA ALA A 319 27.11 18.81 6.45
C ALA A 319 27.54 20.29 6.46
N GLY A 320 26.88 21.11 7.28
CA GLY A 320 27.16 22.55 7.35
C GLY A 320 26.93 23.30 6.03
N GLY A 321 26.16 22.74 5.10
CA GLY A 321 25.75 23.44 3.89
C GLY A 321 26.66 23.32 2.67
N ASN A 322 27.50 22.29 2.62
CA ASN A 322 28.48 22.10 1.55
C ASN A 322 27.91 21.18 0.47
N ASN A 323 27.18 21.74 -0.50
CA ASN A 323 26.43 20.97 -1.48
C ASN A 323 26.78 21.37 -2.92
N ALA A 324 26.73 20.41 -3.85
CA ALA A 324 26.76 20.69 -5.28
C ALA A 324 25.65 19.93 -5.99
N ALA A 325 24.72 20.65 -6.61
CA ALA A 325 23.67 20.10 -7.44
C ALA A 325 24.01 20.25 -8.92
N VAL A 326 23.68 19.23 -9.70
CA VAL A 326 23.83 19.18 -11.16
C VAL A 326 22.47 18.89 -11.77
N ILE A 327 22.08 19.68 -12.78
CA ILE A 327 20.81 19.56 -13.48
C ILE A 327 21.08 19.48 -14.99
N PRO A 328 21.29 18.26 -15.53
CA PRO A 328 21.78 18.09 -16.90
C PRO A 328 20.87 18.64 -17.99
N SER A 329 19.56 18.40 -17.85
CA SER A 329 18.51 18.90 -18.75
C SER A 329 18.50 20.41 -18.88
N LEU A 330 19.02 21.11 -17.86
CA LEU A 330 19.16 22.56 -17.84
C LEU A 330 20.61 23.03 -18.02
N GLY A 331 21.60 22.13 -18.14
CA GLY A 331 23.01 22.51 -18.22
C GLY A 331 23.49 23.34 -17.03
N ILE A 332 23.00 23.04 -15.82
CA ILE A 332 23.25 23.82 -14.60
C ILE A 332 24.10 23.05 -13.60
N VAL A 333 25.03 23.76 -12.97
CA VAL A 333 25.69 23.37 -11.72
C VAL A 333 25.47 24.46 -10.68
N LEU A 334 24.99 24.09 -9.49
CA LEU A 334 24.83 24.97 -8.34
C LEU A 334 25.73 24.46 -7.21
N VAL A 335 26.68 25.27 -6.76
CA VAL A 335 27.57 24.95 -5.65
C VAL A 335 27.35 25.93 -4.51
N GLY A 336 27.20 25.42 -3.30
CA GLY A 336 27.15 26.20 -2.06
C GLY A 336 28.08 25.60 -1.02
N ALA A 337 28.76 26.46 -0.27
CA ALA A 337 29.58 26.09 0.88
C ALA A 337 29.23 26.99 2.07
N GLY A 338 29.11 26.42 3.26
CA GLY A 338 28.60 27.15 4.43
C GLY A 338 27.18 27.70 4.25
N ALA A 339 26.38 27.09 3.37
CA ALA A 339 25.04 27.56 3.00
C ALA A 339 23.91 26.92 3.82
N ASP A 340 22.78 27.58 3.94
CA ASP A 340 21.61 27.08 4.67
C ASP A 340 20.66 26.28 3.75
N TRP A 341 20.99 25.00 3.60
CA TRP A 341 20.15 24.03 2.88
C TRP A 341 19.11 23.34 3.78
N ALA A 342 19.19 23.55 5.10
CA ALA A 342 18.57 22.72 6.13
C ALA A 342 18.86 21.20 5.98
N ASP A 343 18.15 20.38 6.76
CA ASP A 343 18.26 18.92 6.70
C ASP A 343 17.66 18.35 5.41
N HIS A 344 18.21 17.22 4.98
CA HIS A 344 17.71 16.49 3.82
C HIS A 344 16.36 15.81 4.14
N ARG A 345 15.28 16.37 3.60
CA ARG A 345 13.92 15.85 3.67
C ARG A 345 13.45 15.45 2.27
N ALA A 346 13.74 14.22 1.87
CA ALA A 346 13.39 13.74 0.54
C ALA A 346 11.87 13.71 0.35
N GLY A 347 11.39 14.19 -0.80
CA GLY A 347 9.96 14.22 -1.12
C GLY A 347 9.18 15.39 -0.50
N ASP A 348 9.79 16.20 0.35
CA ASP A 348 9.18 17.38 0.96
C ASP A 348 9.33 18.60 0.03
N PRO A 349 8.24 19.08 -0.62
CA PRO A 349 8.32 20.24 -1.50
C PRO A 349 8.65 21.52 -0.73
N LEU A 350 8.35 21.61 0.56
CA LEU A 350 8.61 22.78 1.39
C LEU A 350 10.03 22.80 1.98
N SER A 351 10.78 21.71 1.85
CA SER A 351 12.17 21.66 2.30
C SER A 351 13.01 22.77 1.64
N LYS A 352 13.89 23.42 2.41
CA LYS A 352 14.78 24.47 1.87
C LYS A 352 15.61 23.96 0.70
N MET A 353 16.02 22.69 0.73
CA MET A 353 16.75 22.05 -0.36
C MET A 353 15.92 21.98 -1.65
N ASN A 354 14.66 21.52 -1.58
CA ASN A 354 13.78 21.53 -2.74
C ASN A 354 13.50 22.97 -3.23
N GLN A 355 13.24 23.92 -2.32
CA GLN A 355 13.00 25.32 -2.69
C GLN A 355 14.21 25.97 -3.39
N ALA A 356 15.44 25.67 -2.96
CA ALA A 356 16.64 26.14 -3.64
C ALA A 356 16.75 25.57 -5.07
N LEU A 357 16.47 24.27 -5.24
CA LEU A 357 16.47 23.62 -6.56
C LEU A 357 15.34 24.14 -7.46
N LYS A 358 14.17 24.41 -6.89
CA LYS A 358 13.05 25.06 -7.56
C LYS A 358 13.44 26.44 -8.10
N LEU A 359 14.08 27.27 -7.27
CA LEU A 359 14.49 28.62 -7.67
C LEU A 359 15.49 28.59 -8.83
N VAL A 360 16.53 27.74 -8.76
CA VAL A 360 17.54 27.66 -9.83
C VAL A 360 16.96 27.07 -11.13
N ALA A 361 16.08 26.08 -11.02
CA ALA A 361 15.42 25.49 -12.19
C ALA A 361 14.43 26.47 -12.84
N ALA A 362 13.58 27.12 -12.03
CA ALA A 362 12.66 28.15 -12.49
C ALA A 362 13.37 29.36 -13.08
N ALA A 363 14.56 29.71 -12.56
CA ALA A 363 15.40 30.75 -13.14
C ALA A 363 15.75 30.44 -14.60
N ALA A 364 15.96 29.16 -14.96
CA ALA A 364 16.19 28.72 -16.33
C ALA A 364 14.90 28.40 -17.11
N GLY A 365 13.72 28.80 -16.60
CA GLY A 365 12.44 28.61 -17.27
C GLY A 365 11.82 27.21 -17.12
N TYR A 366 12.39 26.34 -16.28
CA TYR A 366 11.80 25.03 -16.00
C TYR A 366 10.46 25.17 -15.27
N LYS A 367 9.50 24.38 -15.72
CA LYS A 367 8.21 24.17 -15.04
C LYS A 367 8.07 22.67 -14.83
N PRO A 368 7.87 22.18 -13.59
CA PRO A 368 7.63 20.77 -13.35
C PRO A 368 6.46 20.28 -14.22
N GLU A 369 6.68 19.22 -15.02
CA GLU A 369 5.60 18.61 -15.78
C GLU A 369 4.57 18.01 -14.82
N ALA A 370 3.29 18.17 -15.14
CA ALA A 370 2.23 17.41 -14.48
C ALA A 370 2.44 15.93 -14.86
N HIS A 371 2.90 15.15 -13.89
CA HIS A 371 3.10 13.72 -14.04
C HIS A 371 2.24 12.99 -13.01
N ALA A 372 1.89 11.75 -13.36
CA ALA A 372 1.29 10.83 -12.41
C ALA A 372 2.36 9.87 -11.92
N ASN A 373 2.47 9.68 -10.61
CA ASN A 373 3.25 8.60 -10.04
C ASN A 373 2.37 7.34 -9.97
N ILE A 374 2.90 6.21 -10.42
CA ILE A 374 2.20 4.92 -10.41
C ILE A 374 2.98 4.00 -9.47
N ALA A 375 2.33 3.54 -8.41
CA ALA A 375 2.93 2.70 -7.38
C ALA A 375 2.06 1.45 -7.12
N GLY A 376 2.64 0.45 -6.45
CA GLY A 376 2.03 -0.86 -6.22
C GLY A 376 2.85 -1.99 -6.83
N THR A 377 2.38 -3.23 -6.70
CA THR A 377 3.10 -4.42 -7.17
C THR A 377 2.89 -4.71 -8.66
N MET A 378 1.95 -4.01 -9.29
CA MET A 378 1.54 -4.22 -10.69
C MET A 378 1.10 -5.67 -10.96
N LYS A 379 0.37 -6.28 -10.01
CA LYS A 379 -0.15 -7.65 -10.11
C LYS A 379 -1.66 -7.62 -9.96
N LYS A 380 -2.35 -8.54 -10.65
CA LYS A 380 -3.80 -8.71 -10.55
C LYS A 380 -4.21 -8.91 -9.07
N TRP A 381 -5.34 -8.31 -8.69
CA TRP A 381 -5.91 -8.22 -7.34
C TRP A 381 -5.13 -7.43 -6.29
N GLN A 382 -3.92 -6.95 -6.61
CA GLN A 382 -3.12 -6.14 -5.71
C GLN A 382 -3.22 -4.66 -6.11
N PRO A 383 -3.34 -3.74 -5.13
CA PRO A 383 -3.64 -2.35 -5.44
C PRO A 383 -2.57 -1.67 -6.29
N VAL A 384 -3.05 -0.85 -7.23
CA VAL A 384 -2.26 0.10 -7.99
C VAL A 384 -2.71 1.51 -7.62
N THR A 385 -1.79 2.30 -7.09
CA THR A 385 -2.05 3.69 -6.71
C THR A 385 -1.55 4.60 -7.82
N VAL A 386 -2.41 5.52 -8.28
CA VAL A 386 -2.00 6.61 -9.16
C VAL A 386 -2.12 7.92 -8.40
N SER A 387 -0.99 8.59 -8.20
CA SER A 387 -0.87 9.86 -7.48
C SER A 387 -0.56 11.00 -8.44
N PHE A 388 -1.08 12.18 -8.14
CA PHE A 388 -0.94 13.41 -8.92
C PHE A 388 -0.53 14.56 -8.02
N LEU A 389 0.21 15.52 -8.57
CA LEU A 389 0.53 16.77 -7.90
C LEU A 389 -0.43 17.88 -8.33
N GLY A 390 -1.36 18.22 -7.43
CA GLY A 390 -2.33 19.29 -7.58
C GLY A 390 -1.89 20.62 -6.95
N PRO A 391 -2.86 21.50 -6.66
CA PRO A 391 -2.65 22.69 -5.83
C PRO A 391 -2.16 22.30 -4.44
N GLU A 392 -1.32 23.14 -3.84
CA GLU A 392 -0.96 23.05 -2.42
C GLU A 392 -2.18 23.43 -1.58
N LEU A 393 -2.65 22.50 -0.74
CA LEU A 393 -3.79 22.68 0.15
C LEU A 393 -3.45 22.10 1.53
N SER A 394 -4.30 22.41 2.51
CA SER A 394 -4.35 21.76 3.81
C SER A 394 -5.74 21.23 4.07
N GLU A 395 -5.87 20.33 5.04
CA GLU A 395 -7.16 19.80 5.50
C GLU A 395 -8.14 20.93 5.91
N THR A 396 -7.62 22.08 6.34
CA THR A 396 -8.38 23.28 6.74
C THR A 396 -8.46 24.37 5.66
N ALA A 397 -7.92 24.14 4.46
CA ALA A 397 -7.82 25.17 3.43
C ALA A 397 -9.17 25.66 2.92
N THR A 398 -9.21 26.90 2.41
CA THR A 398 -10.32 27.44 1.63
C THR A 398 -9.78 27.81 0.26
N PRO A 399 -10.31 27.26 -0.84
CA PRO A 399 -11.41 26.28 -0.96
C PRO A 399 -11.14 24.93 -0.29
N ASN A 400 -12.20 24.24 0.13
CA ASN A 400 -12.12 22.97 0.87
C ASN A 400 -11.66 21.83 -0.06
N PRO A 401 -10.53 21.14 0.20
CA PRO A 401 -10.08 20.03 -0.63
C PRO A 401 -11.10 18.89 -0.74
N PHE A 402 -11.95 18.69 0.25
CA PHE A 402 -12.88 17.55 0.30
C PHE A 402 -14.23 17.84 -0.38
N THR A 403 -14.73 19.08 -0.32
CA THR A 403 -16.02 19.44 -0.96
C THR A 403 -15.84 20.14 -2.29
N ASP A 404 -14.80 20.95 -2.44
CA ASP A 404 -14.68 21.92 -3.54
C ASP A 404 -13.71 21.47 -4.65
N PHE A 405 -13.19 20.24 -4.52
CA PHE A 405 -12.42 19.56 -5.55
C PHE A 405 -12.95 18.16 -5.77
N ARG A 406 -12.86 17.69 -7.01
CA ARG A 406 -13.22 16.31 -7.36
C ARG A 406 -12.14 15.72 -8.25
N LEU A 407 -11.48 14.68 -7.76
CA LEU A 407 -10.70 13.77 -8.57
C LEU A 407 -11.53 12.54 -8.92
N GLU A 408 -11.58 12.22 -10.20
CA GLU A 408 -12.01 10.92 -10.71
C GLU A 408 -10.96 10.40 -11.69
N VAL A 409 -10.59 9.14 -11.57
CA VAL A 409 -9.63 8.51 -12.49
C VAL A 409 -10.35 7.40 -13.23
N THR A 410 -10.46 7.57 -14.55
CA THR A 410 -10.97 6.50 -15.42
C THR A 410 -9.82 5.55 -15.73
N PHE A 411 -9.87 4.35 -15.18
CA PHE A 411 -9.00 3.24 -15.56
C PHE A 411 -9.67 2.42 -16.66
N GLN A 412 -8.88 1.94 -17.63
CA GLN A 412 -9.41 1.21 -18.77
C GLN A 412 -8.51 0.04 -19.18
N HIS A 413 -9.14 -1.11 -19.40
CA HIS A 413 -8.57 -2.32 -19.98
C HIS A 413 -9.48 -2.83 -21.10
N GLY A 414 -8.97 -2.86 -22.34
CA GLY A 414 -9.81 -3.12 -23.51
C GLY A 414 -11.00 -2.14 -23.56
N ASP A 415 -12.22 -2.68 -23.57
CA ASP A 415 -13.46 -1.90 -23.57
C ASP A 415 -14.01 -1.62 -22.16
N ARG A 416 -13.49 -2.28 -21.12
CA ARG A 416 -13.94 -2.14 -19.73
C ARG A 416 -13.35 -0.87 -19.10
N LYS A 417 -14.19 -0.13 -18.37
CA LYS A 417 -13.82 1.12 -17.71
C LYS A 417 -14.27 1.12 -16.25
N PHE A 418 -13.39 1.61 -15.40
CA PHE A 418 -13.65 1.85 -13.98
C PHE A 418 -13.46 3.33 -13.71
N VAL A 419 -14.50 4.01 -13.22
CA VAL A 419 -14.39 5.41 -12.79
C VAL A 419 -14.18 5.38 -11.29
N VAL A 420 -12.93 5.53 -10.87
CA VAL A 420 -12.54 5.44 -9.47
C VAL A 420 -12.51 6.84 -8.86
N PRO A 421 -13.24 7.11 -7.76
CA PRO A 421 -13.11 8.37 -7.06
C PRO A 421 -11.72 8.49 -6.43
N GLY A 422 -11.09 9.66 -6.58
CA GLY A 422 -9.85 9.99 -5.89
C GLY A 422 -10.05 11.02 -4.78
N TYR A 423 -9.03 11.20 -3.96
CA TYR A 423 -9.08 12.00 -2.74
C TYR A 423 -7.81 12.84 -2.54
N PHE A 424 -7.89 13.84 -1.66
CA PHE A 424 -6.74 14.65 -1.22
C PHE A 424 -5.91 13.90 -0.17
N ALA A 425 -4.61 13.73 -0.43
CA ALA A 425 -3.71 12.88 0.34
C ALA A 425 -2.54 13.66 0.96
N ALA A 426 -2.72 14.96 1.23
CA ALA A 426 -1.69 15.83 1.82
C ALA A 426 -0.34 15.72 1.07
N ASP A 427 0.73 15.27 1.73
CA ASP A 427 2.06 15.10 1.13
C ASP A 427 2.26 13.76 0.40
N GLY A 428 1.25 12.88 0.45
CA GLY A 428 1.28 11.53 -0.11
C GLY A 428 1.95 10.48 0.78
N ASN A 429 2.39 10.84 1.98
CA ASN A 429 2.98 9.93 2.96
C ASN A 429 2.51 10.26 4.39
N ALA A 430 1.26 10.72 4.51
CA ALA A 430 0.73 11.33 5.73
C ALA A 430 0.71 10.35 6.91
N ALA A 431 0.61 9.04 6.67
CA ALA A 431 0.75 8.05 7.73
C ALA A 431 2.09 8.11 8.48
N GLU A 432 3.18 8.46 7.78
CA GLU A 432 4.54 8.56 8.33
C GLU A 432 4.89 9.98 8.77
N THR A 433 4.40 10.99 8.06
CA THR A 433 4.79 12.39 8.27
C THR A 433 3.83 13.17 9.15
N SER A 434 2.60 12.66 9.31
CA SER A 434 1.46 13.40 9.87
C SER A 434 1.17 14.71 9.16
N ALA A 435 1.49 14.78 7.87
CA ALA A 435 1.24 15.98 7.10
C ALA A 435 -0.27 16.23 6.98
N THR A 436 -0.68 17.44 7.36
CA THR A 436 -2.06 17.95 7.19
C THR A 436 -2.19 18.82 5.94
N SER A 437 -1.12 18.91 5.14
CA SER A 437 -1.02 19.74 3.95
C SER A 437 -0.07 19.14 2.93
N GLY A 438 -0.28 19.49 1.67
CA GLY A 438 0.55 19.08 0.56
C GLY A 438 -0.18 19.23 -0.77
N ARG A 439 0.33 18.52 -1.77
CA ARG A 439 -0.15 18.60 -3.17
C ARG A 439 -0.65 17.27 -3.70
N CYS A 440 -0.59 16.21 -2.91
CA CYS A 440 -0.88 14.86 -3.39
C CYS A 440 -2.39 14.65 -3.50
N TRP A 441 -2.80 14.12 -4.65
CA TRP A 441 -4.14 13.58 -4.88
C TRP A 441 -3.98 12.18 -5.45
N ARG A 442 -4.80 11.22 -5.03
CA ARG A 442 -4.63 9.83 -5.48
C ARG A 442 -5.94 9.11 -5.71
N ALA A 443 -5.85 8.04 -6.50
CA ALA A 443 -6.90 7.04 -6.67
C ALA A 443 -6.26 5.64 -6.69
N HIS A 444 -6.99 4.66 -6.17
CA HIS A 444 -6.54 3.27 -6.08
C HIS A 444 -7.34 2.37 -7.00
N LEU A 445 -6.65 1.67 -7.90
CA LEU A 445 -7.21 0.62 -8.73
C LEU A 445 -6.98 -0.75 -8.08
N MET A 446 -8.01 -1.57 -7.96
CA MET A 446 -7.89 -3.03 -7.83
C MET A 446 -7.97 -3.65 -9.23
N PRO A 447 -6.85 -3.99 -9.89
CA PRO A 447 -6.88 -4.53 -11.24
C PRO A 447 -7.35 -5.99 -11.21
N ASP A 448 -8.42 -6.30 -11.91
CA ASP A 448 -9.01 -7.65 -11.99
C ASP A 448 -8.55 -8.45 -13.22
N GLU A 449 -7.69 -7.86 -14.05
CA GLU A 449 -7.21 -8.45 -15.28
C GLU A 449 -5.73 -8.13 -15.54
N ALA A 450 -5.00 -9.11 -16.06
CA ALA A 450 -3.61 -8.94 -16.47
C ALA A 450 -3.51 -8.28 -17.86
N GLY A 451 -2.42 -7.56 -18.11
CA GLY A 451 -2.16 -6.89 -19.37
C GLY A 451 -2.10 -5.37 -19.24
N LYS A 452 -2.23 -4.68 -20.37
CA LYS A 452 -2.06 -3.23 -20.41
C LYS A 452 -3.31 -2.52 -19.90
N TRP A 453 -3.10 -1.60 -18.96
CA TRP A 453 -4.11 -0.69 -18.45
C TRP A 453 -3.74 0.74 -18.83
N THR A 454 -4.75 1.58 -19.04
CA THR A 454 -4.60 3.02 -19.22
C THR A 454 -5.39 3.75 -18.15
N PHE A 455 -4.98 4.98 -17.83
CA PHE A 455 -5.76 5.85 -16.95
C PHE A 455 -5.88 7.26 -17.54
N ARG A 456 -6.93 7.96 -17.16
CA ARG A 456 -7.14 9.39 -17.43
C ARG A 456 -7.82 10.06 -16.24
N ALA A 457 -7.23 11.14 -15.73
CA ALA A 457 -7.77 11.93 -14.63
C ALA A 457 -8.78 12.98 -15.12
N SER A 458 -9.83 13.18 -14.34
CA SER A 458 -10.73 14.34 -14.35
C SER A 458 -10.55 15.03 -13.00
N PHE A 459 -10.02 16.25 -13.00
CA PHE A 459 -9.75 17.03 -11.79
C PHE A 459 -10.45 18.38 -11.86
N ARG A 460 -11.51 18.51 -11.06
CA ARG A 460 -12.43 19.65 -11.10
C ARG A 460 -12.34 20.46 -9.82
N LYS A 461 -12.55 21.77 -9.94
CA LYS A 461 -12.66 22.72 -8.82
C LYS A 461 -13.97 23.49 -8.92
N GLY A 462 -14.67 23.63 -7.80
CA GLY A 462 -15.90 24.41 -7.69
C GLY A 462 -16.66 24.06 -6.41
N ALA A 463 -17.47 24.98 -5.89
CA ALA A 463 -18.19 24.76 -4.63
C ALA A 463 -19.03 23.47 -4.67
N GLY A 464 -18.78 22.56 -3.71
CA GLY A 464 -19.52 21.29 -3.59
C GLY A 464 -19.37 20.32 -4.77
N VAL A 465 -18.35 20.50 -5.63
CA VAL A 465 -18.16 19.66 -6.83
C VAL A 465 -17.92 18.18 -6.49
N ALA A 466 -17.36 17.86 -5.32
CA ALA A 466 -17.08 16.48 -4.91
C ALA A 466 -18.32 15.58 -4.90
N ILE A 467 -19.48 16.15 -4.56
CA ILE A 467 -20.75 15.44 -4.37
C ILE A 467 -21.79 15.77 -5.45
N SER A 468 -21.41 16.53 -6.47
CA SER A 468 -22.32 16.91 -7.56
C SER A 468 -22.57 15.73 -8.49
N ASP A 469 -23.85 15.42 -8.74
CA ASP A 469 -24.25 14.38 -9.69
C ASP A 469 -23.92 14.75 -11.16
N ASN A 470 -23.56 16.02 -11.43
CA ASN A 470 -23.09 16.44 -12.75
C ASN A 470 -21.57 16.16 -12.90
N PRO A 471 -21.15 15.24 -13.79
CA PRO A 471 -19.74 14.90 -13.99
C PRO A 471 -18.89 16.06 -14.55
N LYS A 472 -19.53 17.10 -15.09
CA LYS A 472 -18.88 18.32 -15.60
C LYS A 472 -18.98 19.53 -14.66
N ALA A 473 -19.52 19.37 -13.44
CA ALA A 473 -19.57 20.44 -12.46
C ALA A 473 -18.17 21.01 -12.16
N GLY A 474 -18.13 22.31 -11.84
CA GLY A 474 -16.88 23.05 -11.64
C GLY A 474 -16.06 23.22 -12.92
N GLU A 475 -14.84 23.73 -12.75
CA GLU A 475 -13.89 23.99 -13.83
C GLU A 475 -12.73 22.99 -13.78
N PRO A 476 -12.23 22.49 -14.93
CA PRO A 476 -10.97 21.74 -15.01
C PRO A 476 -9.81 22.52 -14.38
N THR A 477 -8.93 21.84 -13.64
CA THR A 477 -7.75 22.49 -13.06
C THR A 477 -6.55 21.55 -12.95
N ALA A 478 -5.37 22.12 -12.63
CA ALA A 478 -4.11 21.41 -12.43
C ALA A 478 -3.80 20.31 -13.47
N PHE A 479 -4.00 19.04 -13.11
CA PHE A 479 -3.69 17.86 -13.93
C PHE A 479 -4.92 17.23 -14.62
N ASP A 480 -6.03 17.98 -14.76
CA ASP A 480 -7.20 17.52 -15.52
C ASP A 480 -6.81 17.05 -16.93
N GLY A 481 -7.29 15.88 -17.30
CA GLY A 481 -6.98 15.26 -18.59
C GLY A 481 -5.61 14.56 -18.66
N LEU A 482 -4.79 14.60 -17.61
CA LEU A 482 -3.55 13.83 -17.56
C LEU A 482 -3.87 12.33 -17.62
N GLY A 483 -3.10 11.58 -18.40
CA GLY A 483 -3.27 10.14 -18.53
C GLY A 483 -1.96 9.42 -18.79
N GLY A 484 -2.00 8.11 -18.69
CA GLY A 484 -0.83 7.25 -18.86
C GLY A 484 -1.22 5.78 -18.98
N SER A 485 -0.23 4.90 -18.89
CA SER A 485 -0.45 3.46 -18.96
C SER A 485 0.54 2.69 -18.10
N PHE A 486 0.11 1.53 -17.62
CA PHE A 486 0.92 0.55 -16.90
C PHE A 486 0.51 -0.85 -17.34
N THR A 487 1.28 -1.87 -16.92
CA THR A 487 0.99 -3.27 -17.26
C THR A 487 0.86 -4.08 -15.98
N ILE A 488 -0.21 -4.86 -15.88
CA ILE A 488 -0.51 -5.74 -14.77
C ILE A 488 -0.06 -7.15 -15.11
N ALA A 489 0.73 -7.75 -14.22
CA ALA A 489 1.10 -9.15 -14.28
C ALA A 489 -0.08 -10.05 -13.81
N PRO A 490 -0.11 -11.32 -14.24
CA PRO A 490 -1.07 -12.31 -13.72
C PRO A 490 -1.07 -12.43 -12.20
N VAL A 491 -2.11 -13.07 -11.66
CA VAL A 491 -2.22 -13.34 -10.22
C VAL A 491 -0.96 -14.06 -9.71
N GLU A 492 -0.47 -13.62 -8.56
CA GLU A 492 0.59 -14.29 -7.85
C GLU A 492 -0.02 -15.35 -6.93
N LYS A 493 0.03 -16.62 -7.33
CA LYS A 493 -0.59 -17.73 -6.59
C LYS A 493 -0.06 -17.92 -5.17
N THR A 494 1.13 -17.40 -4.88
CA THR A 494 1.77 -17.43 -3.56
C THR A 494 1.55 -16.14 -2.77
N ALA A 495 0.73 -15.21 -3.28
CA ALA A 495 0.45 -13.96 -2.60
C ALA A 495 -0.28 -14.24 -1.27
N PRO A 496 0.01 -13.46 -0.22
CA PRO A 496 -0.60 -13.66 1.08
C PRO A 496 -2.09 -13.30 1.06
N GLY A 497 -2.86 -13.99 1.91
CA GLY A 497 -4.27 -13.69 2.18
C GLY A 497 -5.14 -13.64 0.92
N PHE A 498 -5.90 -12.56 0.73
CA PHE A 498 -6.91 -12.47 -0.32
C PHE A 498 -6.35 -12.23 -1.72
N TYR A 499 -5.12 -11.73 -1.87
CA TYR A 499 -4.57 -11.39 -3.20
C TYR A 499 -4.41 -12.61 -4.12
N ALA A 500 -4.27 -13.82 -3.57
CA ALA A 500 -4.25 -15.06 -4.37
C ALA A 500 -5.66 -15.57 -4.71
N LYS A 501 -6.69 -15.13 -3.98
CA LYS A 501 -8.09 -15.54 -4.16
C LYS A 501 -8.91 -14.53 -4.97
N GLY A 502 -8.47 -13.27 -5.03
CA GLY A 502 -9.17 -12.19 -5.71
C GLY A 502 -10.29 -11.58 -4.88
N GLN A 503 -11.10 -10.74 -5.52
CA GLN A 503 -12.22 -10.07 -4.88
C GLN A 503 -13.27 -11.08 -4.36
N LEU A 504 -13.89 -10.78 -3.22
CA LEU A 504 -15.06 -11.53 -2.74
C LEU A 504 -16.34 -10.90 -3.30
N GLU A 505 -17.03 -11.65 -4.17
CA GLU A 505 -18.13 -11.13 -4.98
C GLU A 505 -19.49 -11.75 -4.61
N TYR A 506 -20.54 -10.94 -4.73
CA TYR A 506 -21.91 -11.43 -4.75
C TYR A 506 -22.26 -11.95 -6.14
N VAL A 507 -22.53 -13.25 -6.23
CA VAL A 507 -22.77 -13.95 -7.51
C VAL A 507 -24.26 -14.25 -7.76
N GLY A 508 -25.17 -13.54 -7.10
CA GLY A 508 -26.61 -13.82 -7.20
C GLY A 508 -27.07 -15.06 -6.43
N ASP A 509 -26.31 -15.50 -5.44
CA ASP A 509 -26.57 -16.70 -4.61
C ASP A 509 -26.41 -16.36 -3.12
N ARG A 510 -26.82 -17.28 -2.24
CA ARG A 510 -26.77 -17.12 -0.77
C ARG A 510 -25.38 -17.25 -0.15
N TYR A 511 -24.35 -17.42 -0.98
CA TYR A 511 -22.94 -17.49 -0.57
C TYR A 511 -22.10 -16.63 -1.50
N LEU A 512 -21.23 -15.82 -0.93
CA LEU A 512 -20.23 -15.06 -1.67
C LEU A 512 -19.16 -16.01 -2.24
N ARG A 513 -18.45 -15.57 -3.28
CA ARG A 513 -17.38 -16.35 -3.92
C ARG A 513 -16.19 -15.50 -4.28
N PHE A 514 -15.01 -16.11 -4.19
CA PHE A 514 -13.78 -15.48 -4.66
C PHE A 514 -13.69 -15.48 -6.19
N ALA A 515 -13.44 -14.31 -6.77
CA ALA A 515 -13.42 -14.09 -8.21
C ALA A 515 -12.34 -14.91 -8.94
N GLU A 516 -11.17 -15.12 -8.34
CA GLU A 516 -10.07 -15.88 -8.98
C GLU A 516 -10.24 -17.39 -8.85
N THR A 517 -10.61 -17.87 -7.65
CA THR A 517 -10.62 -19.30 -7.34
C THR A 517 -11.99 -19.95 -7.48
N GLY A 518 -13.07 -19.16 -7.49
CA GLY A 518 -14.44 -19.63 -7.42
C GLY A 518 -14.84 -20.26 -6.07
N GLU A 519 -13.93 -20.21 -5.08
CA GLU A 519 -14.13 -20.77 -3.74
C GLU A 519 -15.29 -20.03 -3.04
N PRO A 520 -16.30 -20.75 -2.52
CA PRO A 520 -17.37 -20.14 -1.75
C PRO A 520 -16.85 -19.66 -0.39
N TRP A 521 -17.55 -18.71 0.22
CA TRP A 521 -17.15 -18.11 1.49
C TRP A 521 -18.16 -18.38 2.61
N LEU A 522 -17.63 -18.64 3.81
CA LEU A 522 -18.38 -18.61 5.06
C LEU A 522 -17.62 -17.71 6.06
N LYS A 523 -18.36 -16.84 6.74
CA LYS A 523 -17.84 -15.85 7.68
C LYS A 523 -17.67 -16.44 9.08
N GLY A 524 -16.57 -16.09 9.74
CA GLY A 524 -16.29 -16.36 11.14
C GLY A 524 -15.35 -15.30 11.68
N GLY A 525 -15.85 -14.39 12.50
CA GLY A 525 -15.08 -13.20 12.88
C GLY A 525 -15.38 -12.64 14.26
N ALA A 526 -14.70 -11.55 14.56
CA ALA A 526 -14.95 -10.76 15.76
C ALA A 526 -15.89 -9.60 15.41
N ASP A 527 -16.92 -9.43 16.24
CA ASP A 527 -17.72 -8.21 16.26
C ASP A 527 -17.02 -7.18 17.16
N SER A 528 -16.71 -7.60 18.39
CA SER A 528 -16.04 -6.76 19.38
C SER A 528 -14.51 -6.69 19.25
N PRO A 529 -13.88 -5.53 19.53
CA PRO A 529 -14.54 -4.26 19.83
C PRO A 529 -15.06 -3.56 18.57
N GLU A 530 -16.28 -3.05 18.59
CA GLU A 530 -16.82 -2.25 17.47
C GLU A 530 -15.97 -1.00 17.18
N ASN A 531 -15.42 -0.36 18.23
CA ASN A 531 -14.55 0.81 18.16
C ASN A 531 -13.07 0.43 17.94
N PHE A 532 -12.81 -0.67 17.23
CA PHE A 532 -11.47 -1.15 16.88
C PHE A 532 -10.54 -0.05 16.32
N LEU A 533 -11.13 0.94 15.63
CA LEU A 533 -10.42 2.08 15.02
C LEU A 533 -10.08 3.21 16.00
N ALA A 534 -10.50 3.17 17.27
CA ALA A 534 -10.17 4.13 18.34
C ALA A 534 -8.76 3.91 18.92
N PHE A 535 -7.82 3.53 18.06
CA PHE A 535 -6.50 3.01 18.45
C PHE A 535 -5.46 4.12 18.67
N ALA A 536 -4.70 4.00 19.74
CA ALA A 536 -3.88 5.07 20.29
C ALA A 536 -2.71 5.56 19.43
N ASP A 537 -2.26 4.75 18.48
CA ASP A 537 -1.15 5.11 17.60
C ASP A 537 -1.62 5.82 16.32
N PHE A 538 -2.93 5.86 16.05
CA PHE A 538 -3.48 6.68 14.99
C PHE A 538 -3.42 8.16 15.34
N ASP A 539 -3.02 8.99 14.38
CA ASP A 539 -3.03 10.44 14.55
C ASP A 539 -4.48 10.96 14.64
N GLY A 540 -4.68 12.09 15.32
CA GLY A 540 -6.00 12.75 15.43
C GLY A 540 -7.13 11.92 16.06
N THR A 541 -6.81 10.82 16.75
CA THR A 541 -7.78 9.88 17.34
C THR A 541 -7.87 10.10 18.85
N VAL A 542 -9.08 10.06 19.41
CA VAL A 542 -9.30 10.04 20.87
C VAL A 542 -9.06 8.60 21.33
N PRO A 543 -7.95 8.31 22.02
CA PRO A 543 -7.48 6.93 22.06
C PRO A 543 -8.08 6.17 23.25
N THR A 544 -8.92 5.18 22.97
CA THR A 544 -9.49 4.25 23.96
C THR A 544 -8.88 2.84 23.84
N MET A 545 -8.27 2.51 22.69
CA MET A 545 -7.68 1.20 22.40
C MET A 545 -6.16 1.22 22.26
N ARG A 546 -5.46 0.18 22.74
CA ARG A 546 -4.00 0.00 22.62
C ARG A 546 -3.56 -1.41 22.25
N PHE A 547 -4.37 -2.43 22.51
CA PHE A 547 -4.06 -3.84 22.19
C PHE A 547 -2.70 -4.33 22.69
N ASN A 548 -2.25 -3.84 23.86
CA ASN A 548 -0.92 -4.17 24.41
C ASN A 548 -0.72 -5.68 24.63
N ALA A 549 -1.80 -6.42 24.87
CA ALA A 549 -1.79 -7.88 25.01
C ALA A 549 -1.32 -8.61 23.74
N HIS A 550 -1.39 -7.94 22.59
CA HIS A 550 -1.08 -8.48 21.28
C HIS A 550 0.22 -7.96 20.67
N THR A 551 0.98 -7.10 21.35
CA THR A 551 2.28 -6.60 20.84
C THR A 551 3.28 -7.73 20.55
N ASN A 552 3.20 -8.85 21.29
CA ASN A 552 4.03 -10.03 21.05
C ASN A 552 3.58 -10.88 19.85
N ASP A 553 2.38 -10.65 19.33
CA ASP A 553 1.85 -11.32 18.13
C ASP A 553 2.30 -10.60 16.84
N TRP A 554 2.83 -9.38 16.95
CA TRP A 554 3.51 -8.68 15.84
C TRP A 554 4.82 -9.39 15.48
N ARG A 555 5.11 -9.52 14.18
CA ARG A 555 6.28 -10.24 13.66
C ARG A 555 7.17 -9.31 12.84
N SER A 556 8.46 -9.65 12.77
CA SER A 556 9.39 -8.91 11.90
C SER A 556 8.90 -8.95 10.45
N GLY A 557 8.79 -7.77 9.82
CA GLY A 557 8.26 -7.61 8.47
C GLY A 557 6.76 -7.27 8.40
N ASP A 558 6.03 -7.35 9.52
CA ASP A 558 4.68 -6.79 9.60
C ASP A 558 4.71 -5.26 9.53
N ALA A 559 3.60 -4.69 9.09
CA ALA A 559 3.49 -3.25 8.90
C ALA A 559 3.62 -2.47 10.21
N THR A 560 4.21 -1.29 10.11
CA THR A 560 4.29 -0.25 11.15
C THR A 560 4.35 1.10 10.47
N TRP A 561 4.03 2.17 11.19
CA TRP A 561 4.28 3.55 10.75
C TRP A 561 5.06 4.33 11.80
N LYS A 562 5.54 5.54 11.47
CA LYS A 562 6.21 6.49 12.37
C LYS A 562 7.23 5.85 13.29
N ASP A 563 8.18 5.13 12.68
CA ASP A 563 9.27 4.43 13.35
C ASP A 563 8.80 3.41 14.42
N GLY A 564 7.73 2.66 14.13
CA GLY A 564 7.36 1.44 14.87
C GLY A 564 6.01 1.47 15.60
N LYS A 565 5.19 2.51 15.38
CA LYS A 565 3.79 2.55 15.78
C LYS A 565 2.97 1.46 15.06
N GLY A 566 1.86 1.06 15.68
CA GLY A 566 0.92 0.09 15.09
C GLY A 566 1.08 -1.35 15.53
N LYS A 567 2.10 -1.68 16.33
CA LYS A 567 2.40 -3.08 16.68
C LYS A 567 1.26 -3.79 17.42
N GLY A 568 0.56 -3.09 18.31
CA GLY A 568 -0.55 -3.67 19.09
C GLY A 568 -1.70 -4.12 18.19
N ILE A 569 -2.24 -3.22 17.37
CA ILE A 569 -3.39 -3.50 16.49
C ILE A 569 -3.05 -4.53 15.39
N ILE A 570 -1.85 -4.43 14.79
CA ILE A 570 -1.36 -5.39 13.80
C ILE A 570 -1.15 -6.77 14.42
N GLY A 571 -0.62 -6.83 15.65
CA GLY A 571 -0.50 -8.05 16.42
C GLY A 571 -1.86 -8.68 16.75
N ALA A 572 -2.87 -7.87 17.10
CA ALA A 572 -4.22 -8.37 17.39
C ALA A 572 -4.81 -9.10 16.18
N LEU A 573 -4.68 -8.50 14.99
CA LEU A 573 -5.11 -9.12 13.72
C LEU A 573 -4.32 -10.41 13.40
N ASN A 574 -3.01 -10.44 13.68
CA ASN A 574 -2.23 -11.67 13.54
C ASN A 574 -2.74 -12.79 14.46
N TYR A 575 -3.09 -12.46 15.70
CA TYR A 575 -3.66 -13.43 16.64
C TYR A 575 -4.98 -13.97 16.10
N LEU A 576 -5.90 -13.10 15.68
CA LEU A 576 -7.22 -13.49 15.18
C LEU A 576 -7.11 -14.38 13.93
N ALA A 577 -6.25 -14.00 12.97
CA ALA A 577 -5.96 -14.82 11.80
C ALA A 577 -5.31 -16.17 12.17
N SER A 578 -4.49 -16.23 13.22
CA SER A 578 -3.89 -17.49 13.70
C SER A 578 -4.93 -18.47 14.28
N LYS A 579 -6.07 -17.95 14.74
CA LYS A 579 -7.25 -18.73 15.15
C LYS A 579 -8.21 -19.00 13.98
N LYS A 580 -7.78 -18.75 12.74
CA LYS A 580 -8.52 -19.00 11.48
C LYS A 580 -9.81 -18.19 11.35
N MET A 581 -9.96 -17.11 12.12
CA MET A 581 -11.02 -16.14 11.88
C MET A 581 -10.70 -15.33 10.63
N ASN A 582 -11.74 -14.88 9.95
CA ASN A 582 -11.66 -14.33 8.60
C ASN A 582 -12.47 -13.05 8.40
N SER A 583 -12.97 -12.44 9.48
CA SER A 583 -13.71 -11.18 9.45
C SER A 583 -13.51 -10.37 10.72
N VAL A 584 -13.54 -9.05 10.59
CA VAL A 584 -13.55 -8.09 11.70
C VAL A 584 -14.57 -7.00 11.38
N TYR A 585 -15.55 -6.89 12.26
CA TYR A 585 -16.52 -5.80 12.34
C TYR A 585 -15.84 -4.55 12.92
N MET A 586 -16.12 -3.39 12.35
CA MET A 586 -15.65 -2.12 12.88
C MET A 586 -16.52 -0.97 12.44
N ILE A 587 -16.82 -0.08 13.38
CA ILE A 587 -17.52 1.16 13.10
C ILE A 587 -16.55 2.22 12.59
N THR A 588 -16.98 3.00 11.60
CA THR A 588 -16.18 4.08 10.99
C THR A 588 -16.56 5.47 11.52
N MET A 589 -17.69 5.58 12.22
CA MET A 589 -18.17 6.80 12.86
C MET A 589 -19.06 6.49 14.07
N ASN A 590 -18.62 6.89 15.27
CA ASN A 590 -19.38 6.76 16.52
C ASN A 590 -19.51 8.06 17.37
N VAL A 591 -19.44 9.23 16.71
CA VAL A 591 -19.26 10.58 17.32
C VAL A 591 -20.12 10.87 18.56
N ILE A 592 -21.35 10.37 18.62
CA ILE A 592 -22.27 10.57 19.77
C ILE A 592 -22.87 9.29 20.33
N GLY A 593 -22.52 8.11 19.80
CA GLY A 593 -23.00 6.85 20.35
C GLY A 593 -22.05 6.27 21.37
N ASP A 594 -21.75 4.99 21.26
CA ASP A 594 -21.33 4.23 22.42
C ASP A 594 -19.88 4.50 22.81
N GLY A 595 -18.96 4.42 21.83
CA GLY A 595 -17.53 4.69 22.06
C GLY A 595 -17.14 6.17 22.06
N LYS A 596 -17.80 7.03 21.24
CA LYS A 596 -17.48 8.47 21.08
C LYS A 596 -16.00 8.76 20.81
N ASP A 597 -15.37 7.93 19.98
CA ASP A 597 -13.91 7.89 19.83
C ASP A 597 -13.42 7.57 18.39
N VAL A 598 -14.33 7.19 17.49
CA VAL A 598 -14.05 6.87 16.09
C VAL A 598 -14.77 7.83 15.15
N TRP A 599 -13.99 8.50 14.29
CA TRP A 599 -14.47 9.24 13.13
C TRP A 599 -13.31 9.52 12.15
N PRO A 600 -13.61 9.70 10.85
CA PRO A 600 -12.58 9.96 9.84
C PRO A 600 -12.16 11.43 9.77
N TRP A 601 -12.81 12.31 10.52
CA TRP A 601 -12.65 13.76 10.47
C TRP A 601 -11.57 14.33 11.39
N LEU A 602 -11.28 15.62 11.23
CA LEU A 602 -10.39 16.39 12.11
C LEU A 602 -10.94 16.50 13.55
N SER A 603 -12.26 16.50 13.71
CA SER A 603 -12.96 16.50 14.98
C SER A 603 -14.40 16.01 14.80
N GLU A 604 -15.03 15.63 15.90
CA GLU A 604 -16.43 15.21 15.97
C GLU A 604 -17.43 16.25 15.41
N THR A 605 -17.06 17.52 15.39
CA THR A 605 -17.87 18.63 14.88
C THR A 605 -17.54 19.06 13.45
N ASN A 606 -16.48 18.50 12.84
CA ASN A 606 -15.98 18.93 11.53
C ASN A 606 -16.25 17.89 10.43
N ILE A 607 -17.53 17.62 10.19
CA ILE A 607 -18.02 16.54 9.30
C ILE A 607 -17.75 16.74 7.79
N THR A 608 -17.02 17.79 7.42
CA THR A 608 -16.64 18.06 6.02
C THR A 608 -15.14 18.09 5.78
N ARG A 609 -14.32 17.83 6.82
CA ARG A 609 -12.85 17.86 6.75
C ARG A 609 -12.27 16.57 7.33
N PHE A 610 -11.53 15.85 6.50
CA PHE A 610 -10.98 14.53 6.81
C PHE A 610 -9.54 14.64 7.30
N ASP A 611 -9.15 13.77 8.22
CA ASP A 611 -7.76 13.64 8.69
C ASP A 611 -7.01 12.71 7.74
N CYS A 612 -6.13 13.28 6.90
CA CYS A 612 -5.39 12.53 5.89
C CYS A 612 -4.44 11.51 6.54
N SER A 613 -3.80 11.88 7.64
CA SER A 613 -2.80 11.03 8.30
C SER A 613 -3.43 9.82 8.98
N LYS A 614 -4.53 10.02 9.71
CA LYS A 614 -5.32 8.97 10.34
C LYS A 614 -5.83 7.96 9.32
N LEU A 615 -6.41 8.44 8.22
CA LEU A 615 -7.00 7.58 7.21
C LEU A 615 -5.96 6.81 6.40
N ASP A 616 -4.78 7.39 6.14
CA ASP A 616 -3.66 6.64 5.56
C ASP A 616 -3.15 5.57 6.55
N GLN A 617 -3.22 5.78 7.87
CA GLN A 617 -2.85 4.77 8.88
C GLN A 617 -3.91 3.66 9.01
N TRP A 618 -5.20 3.99 8.88
CA TRP A 618 -6.26 2.98 8.75
C TRP A 618 -5.98 2.07 7.55
N ASN A 619 -5.59 2.64 6.40
CA ASN A 619 -5.24 1.86 5.21
C ASN A 619 -4.09 0.88 5.45
N ILE A 620 -3.09 1.25 6.26
CA ILE A 620 -1.99 0.33 6.62
C ILE A 620 -2.54 -0.90 7.37
N VAL A 621 -3.52 -0.71 8.25
CA VAL A 621 -4.17 -1.79 8.99
C VAL A 621 -5.02 -2.64 8.05
N PHE A 622 -5.77 -2.02 7.13
CA PHE A 622 -6.59 -2.73 6.15
C PHE A 622 -5.75 -3.54 5.14
N ASP A 623 -4.64 -2.98 4.65
CA ASP A 623 -3.65 -3.71 3.84
C ASP A 623 -3.10 -4.93 4.58
N HIS A 624 -2.94 -4.86 5.91
CA HIS A 624 -2.51 -5.99 6.71
C HIS A 624 -3.61 -7.05 6.83
N MET A 625 -4.87 -6.63 6.99
CA MET A 625 -6.03 -7.52 7.00
C MET A 625 -6.15 -8.31 5.70
N ASP A 626 -5.97 -7.66 4.54
CA ASP A 626 -5.92 -8.35 3.23
C ASP A 626 -4.89 -9.48 3.21
N ARG A 627 -3.67 -9.20 3.70
CA ARG A 627 -2.55 -10.16 3.74
C ARG A 627 -2.74 -11.26 4.78
N ARG A 628 -3.68 -11.09 5.72
CA ARG A 628 -4.04 -12.08 6.75
C ARG A 628 -5.33 -12.83 6.41
N GLY A 629 -6.06 -12.40 5.37
CA GLY A 629 -7.32 -13.00 5.00
C GLY A 629 -8.45 -12.64 5.97
N LEU A 630 -8.48 -11.40 6.44
CA LEU A 630 -9.50 -10.85 7.32
C LEU A 630 -10.36 -9.85 6.54
N MET A 631 -11.64 -10.15 6.36
CA MET A 631 -12.63 -9.27 5.72
C MET A 631 -12.79 -7.97 6.51
N LEU A 632 -12.93 -6.87 5.78
CA LEU A 632 -13.27 -5.54 6.31
C LEU A 632 -14.80 -5.42 6.38
N HIS A 633 -15.41 -5.64 7.54
CA HIS A 633 -16.84 -5.41 7.73
C HIS A 633 -17.05 -4.01 8.32
N LEU A 634 -17.30 -3.02 7.46
CA LEU A 634 -17.26 -1.61 7.80
C LEU A 634 -18.65 -1.04 8.04
N LEU A 635 -18.92 -0.63 9.27
CA LEU A 635 -20.18 -0.01 9.66
C LEU A 635 -20.07 1.51 9.58
N HIS A 636 -21.03 2.11 8.89
CA HIS A 636 -20.99 3.54 8.62
C HIS A 636 -21.43 4.42 9.79
N GLN A 637 -22.23 3.89 10.71
CA GLN A 637 -22.91 4.63 11.77
C GLN A 637 -23.58 3.64 12.76
N GLU A 638 -24.10 4.17 13.86
CA GLU A 638 -24.90 3.44 14.88
C GLU A 638 -26.20 4.21 15.18
N GLN A 639 -27.07 3.64 16.01
CA GLN A 639 -28.36 4.21 16.39
C GLN A 639 -28.27 5.68 16.82
N GLU A 640 -27.33 6.01 17.71
CA GLU A 640 -27.24 7.32 18.35
C GLU A 640 -26.83 8.43 17.38
N ASN A 641 -26.13 8.07 16.30
CA ASN A 641 -25.53 9.03 15.37
C ASN A 641 -26.05 8.92 13.93
N ASP A 642 -26.99 8.02 13.66
CA ASP A 642 -27.53 7.82 12.31
C ASP A 642 -28.25 9.05 11.73
N GLN A 643 -28.66 9.99 12.58
CA GLN A 643 -29.22 11.30 12.21
C GLN A 643 -28.17 12.42 12.10
N LEU A 644 -26.92 12.19 12.53
CA LEU A 644 -25.85 13.21 12.59
C LEU A 644 -25.61 13.86 11.22
N LEU A 645 -25.55 13.02 10.19
CA LEU A 645 -25.34 13.47 8.81
C LEU A 645 -26.69 13.75 8.16
N ASP A 646 -26.90 15.02 7.83
CA ASP A 646 -28.04 15.55 7.09
C ASP A 646 -29.42 15.19 7.70
N GLY A 647 -29.51 15.04 9.02
CA GLY A 647 -30.77 14.66 9.69
C GLY A 647 -31.28 13.28 9.26
N GLY A 648 -30.36 12.37 8.92
CA GLY A 648 -30.67 11.02 8.46
C GLY A 648 -30.93 10.90 6.95
N ASP A 649 -30.91 11.99 6.19
CA ASP A 649 -31.09 11.93 4.74
C ASP A 649 -29.77 11.66 4.00
N LEU A 650 -29.88 11.27 2.72
CA LEU A 650 -28.75 11.23 1.79
C LEU A 650 -28.44 12.63 1.27
N GLY A 651 -28.01 13.51 2.17
CA GLY A 651 -27.64 14.89 1.86
C GLY A 651 -26.16 15.05 1.53
N PRO A 652 -25.69 16.32 1.48
CA PRO A 652 -24.31 16.65 1.13
C PRO A 652 -23.25 16.00 2.01
N THR A 653 -23.46 15.95 3.33
CA THR A 653 -22.43 15.49 4.28
C THR A 653 -22.32 13.95 4.28
N ARG A 654 -23.44 13.25 4.15
CA ARG A 654 -23.48 11.78 3.99
C ARG A 654 -22.90 11.33 2.65
N LYS A 655 -23.25 12.00 1.54
CA LYS A 655 -22.65 11.73 0.22
C LYS A 655 -21.12 11.89 0.28
N LEU A 656 -20.64 12.95 0.92
CA LEU A 656 -19.21 13.19 1.08
C LEU A 656 -18.54 12.09 1.93
N PHE A 657 -19.16 11.70 3.05
CA PHE A 657 -18.68 10.62 3.92
C PHE A 657 -18.52 9.30 3.15
N TYR A 658 -19.57 8.84 2.46
CA TYR A 658 -19.49 7.62 1.66
C TYR A 658 -18.45 7.72 0.54
N ARG A 659 -18.40 8.85 -0.18
CA ARG A 659 -17.43 9.05 -1.25
C ARG A 659 -15.99 8.97 -0.75
N GLU A 660 -15.67 9.56 0.40
CA GLU A 660 -14.31 9.54 0.96
C GLU A 660 -13.91 8.14 1.44
N LEU A 661 -14.80 7.40 2.11
CA LEU A 661 -14.51 6.01 2.48
C LEU A 661 -14.27 5.13 1.26
N ILE A 662 -15.11 5.26 0.22
CA ILE A 662 -14.97 4.49 -1.02
C ILE A 662 -13.70 4.87 -1.77
N ALA A 663 -13.40 6.17 -1.92
CA ALA A 663 -12.19 6.64 -2.61
C ALA A 663 -10.89 6.13 -1.98
N ARG A 664 -10.90 5.98 -0.65
CA ARG A 664 -9.74 5.53 0.12
C ARG A 664 -9.65 4.02 0.15
N PHE A 665 -10.75 3.31 0.43
CA PHE A 665 -10.68 1.92 0.85
C PHE A 665 -11.28 0.91 -0.14
N ALA A 666 -12.13 1.30 -1.09
CA ALA A 666 -12.81 0.32 -1.96
C ALA A 666 -11.87 -0.53 -2.83
N HIS A 667 -10.59 -0.20 -2.92
CA HIS A 667 -9.62 -1.03 -3.64
C HIS A 667 -9.23 -2.33 -2.91
N HIS A 668 -9.63 -2.51 -1.64
CA HIS A 668 -9.40 -3.77 -0.92
C HIS A 668 -10.34 -4.87 -1.48
N PRO A 669 -9.86 -6.09 -1.74
CA PRO A 669 -10.62 -7.16 -2.38
C PRO A 669 -11.80 -7.69 -1.56
N VAL A 670 -11.81 -7.49 -0.24
CA VAL A 670 -12.81 -8.11 0.65
C VAL A 670 -13.33 -7.09 1.65
N ILE A 671 -14.26 -6.26 1.18
CA ILE A 671 -15.05 -5.32 1.98
C ILE A 671 -16.52 -5.75 1.99
N VAL A 672 -17.18 -5.54 3.13
CA VAL A 672 -18.64 -5.44 3.22
C VAL A 672 -18.99 -4.06 3.77
N TRP A 673 -19.77 -3.32 2.99
CA TRP A 673 -20.34 -2.03 3.41
C TRP A 673 -21.61 -2.29 4.21
N ASN A 674 -21.60 -1.96 5.49
CA ASN A 674 -22.77 -2.08 6.35
C ASN A 674 -23.33 -0.67 6.65
N LEU A 675 -24.59 -0.47 6.28
CA LEU A 675 -25.21 0.86 6.27
C LEU A 675 -25.40 1.47 7.65
N GLY A 676 -25.36 0.65 8.70
CA GLY A 676 -25.38 1.13 10.08
C GLY A 676 -25.95 0.10 11.05
N GLU A 677 -25.44 0.15 12.27
CA GLU A 677 -25.91 -0.62 13.42
C GLU A 677 -27.21 -0.05 13.98
N GLU A 678 -28.13 -0.94 14.36
CA GLU A 678 -29.37 -0.59 15.08
C GLU A 678 -30.08 0.69 14.56
N ASN A 679 -30.05 0.89 13.24
CA ASN A 679 -30.41 2.18 12.67
C ASN A 679 -31.92 2.45 12.74
N THR A 680 -32.25 3.70 13.00
CA THR A 680 -33.59 4.29 13.05
C THR A 680 -33.99 4.95 11.72
N ASN A 681 -33.11 4.92 10.72
CA ASN A 681 -33.39 5.46 9.39
C ASN A 681 -34.60 4.76 8.73
N THR A 682 -35.36 5.53 7.96
CA THR A 682 -36.51 5.03 7.19
C THR A 682 -36.07 4.08 6.07
N THR A 683 -36.98 3.22 5.60
CA THR A 683 -36.72 2.33 4.46
C THR A 683 -36.26 3.09 3.21
N GLU A 684 -36.81 4.27 2.95
CA GLU A 684 -36.45 5.13 1.83
C GLU A 684 -35.02 5.65 1.96
N GLN A 685 -34.61 6.08 3.16
CA GLN A 685 -33.23 6.50 3.45
C GLN A 685 -32.26 5.32 3.29
N GLN A 686 -32.56 4.15 3.88
CA GLN A 686 -31.76 2.93 3.73
C GLN A 686 -31.55 2.55 2.26
N LYS A 687 -32.62 2.59 1.44
CA LYS A 687 -32.55 2.35 0.00
C LYS A 687 -31.67 3.38 -0.72
N ALA A 688 -31.84 4.67 -0.39
CA ALA A 688 -31.02 5.74 -0.96
C ALA A 688 -29.52 5.55 -0.65
N PHE A 689 -29.18 5.16 0.58
CA PHE A 689 -27.79 4.92 1.00
C PHE A 689 -27.19 3.77 0.22
N ALA A 690 -27.86 2.61 0.19
CA ALA A 690 -27.41 1.42 -0.52
C ALA A 690 -27.18 1.70 -2.01
N LYS A 691 -28.10 2.44 -2.63
CA LYS A 691 -27.95 2.86 -4.03
C LYS A 691 -26.73 3.77 -4.23
N TYR A 692 -26.51 4.74 -3.36
CA TYR A 692 -25.38 5.67 -3.50
C TYR A 692 -24.03 4.97 -3.34
N VAL A 693 -23.92 4.06 -2.36
CA VAL A 693 -22.73 3.20 -2.18
C VAL A 693 -22.48 2.40 -3.46
N ARG A 694 -23.51 1.72 -4.00
CA ARG A 694 -23.42 0.96 -5.25
C ARG A 694 -22.98 1.80 -6.44
N ASP A 695 -23.56 2.99 -6.61
CA ASP A 695 -23.23 3.87 -7.76
C ASP A 695 -21.82 4.47 -7.67
N THR A 696 -21.23 4.52 -6.46
CA THR A 696 -19.93 5.17 -6.19
C THR A 696 -18.78 4.17 -6.09
N ASP A 697 -19.03 2.97 -5.56
CA ASP A 697 -18.05 1.89 -5.47
C ASP A 697 -17.82 1.23 -6.84
N PRO A 698 -16.65 1.39 -7.47
CA PRO A 698 -16.39 0.89 -8.81
C PRO A 698 -16.19 -0.64 -8.88
N TYR A 699 -16.20 -1.32 -7.73
CA TYR A 699 -15.93 -2.76 -7.63
C TYR A 699 -17.14 -3.57 -7.17
N ASP A 700 -18.30 -2.96 -6.94
CA ASP A 700 -19.53 -3.70 -6.65
C ASP A 700 -19.51 -4.54 -5.34
N HIS A 701 -18.78 -4.09 -4.30
CA HIS A 701 -18.73 -4.80 -3.02
C HIS A 701 -20.13 -5.06 -2.40
N PRO A 702 -20.29 -6.15 -1.63
CA PRO A 702 -21.53 -6.43 -0.93
C PRO A 702 -21.92 -5.30 0.04
N THR A 703 -23.19 -4.92 0.03
CA THR A 703 -23.82 -3.97 0.94
C THR A 703 -24.87 -4.69 1.80
N VAL A 704 -24.79 -4.53 3.11
CA VAL A 704 -25.70 -5.14 4.10
C VAL A 704 -26.23 -4.08 5.08
N ILE A 705 -27.16 -4.50 5.92
CA ILE A 705 -27.70 -3.62 6.98
C ILE A 705 -27.93 -4.41 8.27
N HIS A 706 -27.51 -3.80 9.38
CA HIS A 706 -27.73 -4.26 10.73
C HIS A 706 -28.97 -3.58 11.35
N THR A 707 -29.68 -4.24 12.27
CA THR A 707 -30.93 -3.71 12.85
C THR A 707 -31.25 -4.36 14.18
N PHE A 708 -32.07 -3.67 15.00
CA PHE A 708 -32.50 -4.15 16.31
C PHE A 708 -33.13 -5.55 16.28
N PRO A 709 -33.01 -6.32 17.38
CA PRO A 709 -33.64 -7.64 17.49
C PRO A 709 -35.16 -7.63 17.35
N SER A 710 -35.79 -6.49 17.69
CA SER A 710 -37.24 -6.27 17.64
C SER A 710 -37.73 -5.79 16.28
N GLN A 711 -36.84 -5.32 15.39
CA GLN A 711 -37.18 -4.70 14.11
C GLN A 711 -36.80 -5.55 12.88
N VAL A 712 -36.14 -6.71 13.08
CA VAL A 712 -35.80 -7.70 12.05
C VAL A 712 -36.89 -7.86 10.97
N ASP A 713 -38.13 -8.09 11.38
CA ASP A 713 -39.24 -8.30 10.44
C ASP A 713 -39.63 -7.03 9.68
N GLN A 714 -39.66 -5.89 10.37
CA GLN A 714 -40.01 -4.60 9.80
C GLN A 714 -38.98 -4.16 8.75
N VAL A 715 -37.69 -4.20 9.11
CA VAL A 715 -36.62 -3.70 8.24
C VAL A 715 -36.40 -4.63 7.06
N TYR A 716 -36.13 -5.92 7.31
CA TYR A 716 -35.73 -6.81 6.23
C TYR A 716 -36.86 -7.11 5.25
N THR A 717 -38.11 -7.26 5.69
CA THR A 717 -39.23 -7.52 4.77
C THR A 717 -39.43 -6.37 3.76
N ASN A 718 -39.15 -5.13 4.16
CA ASN A 718 -39.25 -3.95 3.31
C ASN A 718 -38.08 -3.76 2.33
N LEU A 719 -36.97 -4.49 2.57
CA LEU A 719 -35.74 -4.43 1.79
C LEU A 719 -35.52 -5.68 0.91
N VAL A 720 -36.20 -6.80 1.20
CA VAL A 720 -36.17 -8.02 0.38
C VAL A 720 -36.45 -7.68 -1.10
N GLY A 721 -35.57 -8.14 -1.98
CA GLY A 721 -35.66 -7.89 -3.43
C GLY A 721 -35.06 -6.57 -3.90
N TYR A 722 -34.62 -5.68 -2.99
CA TYR A 722 -33.99 -4.42 -3.39
C TYR A 722 -32.63 -4.66 -4.07
N PRO A 723 -32.39 -4.16 -5.30
CA PRO A 723 -31.26 -4.59 -6.13
C PRO A 723 -29.88 -4.11 -5.68
N TYR A 724 -29.80 -3.27 -4.66
CA TYR A 724 -28.54 -2.71 -4.15
C TYR A 724 -28.24 -3.15 -2.70
N LEU A 725 -28.93 -4.19 -2.22
CA LEU A 725 -28.69 -4.80 -0.91
C LEU A 725 -28.53 -6.32 -1.08
N GLU A 726 -27.45 -6.88 -0.55
CA GLU A 726 -27.08 -8.28 -0.73
C GLU A 726 -27.44 -9.17 0.46
N GLY A 727 -27.83 -8.60 1.60
CA GLY A 727 -28.40 -9.37 2.68
C GLY A 727 -28.46 -8.67 4.05
N PRO A 728 -28.92 -9.40 5.07
CA PRO A 728 -28.96 -8.93 6.44
C PRO A 728 -27.63 -9.17 7.17
N SER A 729 -27.30 -8.26 8.08
CA SER A 729 -26.38 -8.47 9.19
C SER A 729 -27.26 -8.66 10.44
N PHE A 730 -27.51 -9.91 10.86
CA PHE A 730 -28.56 -10.19 11.86
C PHE A 730 -28.10 -9.93 13.29
N GLN A 731 -29.00 -9.30 14.05
CA GLN A 731 -28.99 -9.25 15.51
C GLN A 731 -30.19 -10.01 16.09
N PHE A 732 -29.96 -10.90 17.06
CA PHE A 732 -31.07 -11.52 17.79
C PHE A 732 -30.81 -11.51 19.31
N GLY A 733 -31.82 -11.06 20.08
CA GLY A 733 -31.74 -11.09 21.54
C GLY A 733 -31.75 -12.49 22.16
N LYS A 734 -31.96 -13.56 21.36
CA LYS A 734 -31.83 -14.97 21.79
C LYS A 734 -31.29 -15.82 20.65
N ALA A 735 -30.23 -16.59 20.92
CA ALA A 735 -29.60 -17.46 19.92
C ALA A 735 -30.57 -18.45 19.27
N SER A 736 -31.52 -18.99 20.05
CA SER A 736 -32.53 -19.94 19.55
C SER A 736 -33.41 -19.44 18.40
N ARG A 737 -33.44 -18.13 18.12
CA ARG A 737 -34.14 -17.56 16.96
C ARG A 737 -33.40 -17.75 15.64
N THR A 738 -32.07 -17.83 15.67
CA THR A 738 -31.20 -17.68 14.49
C THR A 738 -31.57 -18.60 13.34
N HIS A 739 -31.72 -19.92 13.60
CA HIS A 739 -32.02 -20.89 12.55
C HIS A 739 -33.33 -20.56 11.81
N LYS A 740 -34.42 -20.36 12.56
CA LYS A 740 -35.75 -20.12 12.00
C LYS A 740 -35.80 -18.84 11.18
N GLU A 741 -35.21 -17.75 11.70
CA GLU A 741 -35.22 -16.46 11.00
C GLU A 741 -34.32 -16.49 9.75
N THR A 742 -33.16 -17.16 9.83
CA THR A 742 -32.28 -17.35 8.66
C THR A 742 -33.03 -18.09 7.55
N VAL A 743 -33.71 -19.21 7.86
CA VAL A 743 -34.53 -19.95 6.88
C VAL A 743 -35.61 -19.04 6.27
N LYS A 744 -36.31 -18.26 7.10
CA LYS A 744 -37.37 -17.35 6.67
C LYS A 744 -36.87 -16.34 5.66
N PHE A 745 -35.81 -15.58 5.97
CA PHE A 745 -35.35 -14.50 5.10
C PHE A 745 -34.63 -15.00 3.86
N LEU A 746 -33.87 -16.10 3.92
CA LEU A 746 -33.30 -16.71 2.73
C LEU A 746 -34.39 -17.17 1.74
N LYS A 747 -35.50 -17.70 2.26
CA LYS A 747 -36.67 -18.06 1.45
C LYS A 747 -37.34 -16.82 0.84
N LEU A 748 -37.59 -15.77 1.63
CA LEU A 748 -38.22 -14.53 1.15
C LEU A 748 -37.36 -13.85 0.07
N ALA A 749 -36.05 -13.73 0.30
CA ALA A 749 -35.09 -13.18 -0.65
C ALA A 749 -35.08 -13.95 -1.99
N ARG A 750 -35.05 -15.28 -1.92
CA ARG A 750 -35.15 -16.15 -3.11
C ARG A 750 -36.48 -15.96 -3.86
N GLN A 751 -37.60 -15.86 -3.14
CA GLN A 751 -38.92 -15.64 -3.72
C GLN A 751 -39.03 -14.26 -4.39
N ALA A 752 -38.33 -13.26 -3.89
CA ALA A 752 -38.24 -11.93 -4.50
C ALA A 752 -37.28 -11.85 -5.69
N GLY A 753 -36.63 -12.96 -6.08
CA GLY A 753 -35.71 -13.01 -7.22
C GLY A 753 -34.32 -12.42 -6.94
N ARG A 754 -34.01 -12.12 -5.68
CA ARG A 754 -32.68 -11.67 -5.24
C ARG A 754 -32.24 -12.45 -4.00
N PRO A 755 -31.62 -13.64 -4.17
CA PRO A 755 -31.12 -14.41 -3.05
C PRO A 755 -30.16 -13.59 -2.20
N TRP A 756 -30.31 -13.66 -0.88
CA TRP A 756 -29.43 -12.97 0.06
C TRP A 756 -28.39 -13.93 0.63
N TYR A 757 -27.19 -13.40 0.92
CA TYR A 757 -26.27 -14.04 1.85
C TYR A 757 -26.54 -13.46 3.23
N ALA A 758 -26.68 -14.32 4.25
CA ALA A 758 -27.21 -13.89 5.54
C ALA A 758 -26.31 -14.38 6.69
N CYS A 759 -25.77 -13.44 7.46
CA CYS A 759 -24.86 -13.71 8.58
C CYS A 759 -25.51 -13.37 9.91
N GLN A 760 -25.16 -14.10 10.97
CA GLN A 760 -25.50 -13.77 12.34
C GLN A 760 -24.35 -12.99 12.98
N ASP A 761 -24.48 -11.68 13.11
CA ASP A 761 -23.35 -10.84 13.49
C ASP A 761 -23.35 -10.53 14.98
N GLU A 762 -24.53 -10.43 15.59
CA GLU A 762 -24.64 -10.08 17.00
C GLU A 762 -25.70 -10.92 17.74
N ILE A 763 -25.40 -11.39 18.96
CA ILE A 763 -26.29 -12.27 19.75
C ILE A 763 -26.33 -11.94 21.25
N GLY A 764 -27.56 -11.94 21.78
CA GLY A 764 -27.86 -11.64 23.18
C GLY A 764 -28.39 -10.21 23.36
N PRO A 765 -29.02 -9.87 24.50
CA PRO A 765 -29.13 -8.47 24.90
C PRO A 765 -27.76 -7.94 25.31
N ALA A 766 -27.54 -6.63 25.26
CA ALA A 766 -26.25 -6.00 25.62
C ALA A 766 -25.66 -6.45 26.98
N SER A 767 -26.52 -6.82 27.94
CA SER A 767 -26.13 -7.30 29.27
C SER A 767 -25.77 -8.79 29.36
N ASP A 768 -26.00 -9.58 28.30
CA ASP A 768 -25.89 -11.05 28.28
C ASP A 768 -25.43 -11.56 26.89
N CYS A 769 -24.38 -10.93 26.36
CA CYS A 769 -23.67 -11.34 25.12
C CYS A 769 -22.69 -12.50 25.40
N VAL A 770 -21.78 -12.80 24.45
CA VAL A 770 -20.94 -14.02 24.53
C VAL A 770 -19.88 -13.95 25.65
N PRO A 771 -19.94 -14.82 26.68
CA PRO A 771 -18.99 -14.78 27.79
C PRO A 771 -17.61 -15.41 27.43
N PRO A 772 -16.53 -15.02 28.12
CA PRO A 772 -15.21 -15.69 28.02
C PRO A 772 -15.26 -17.20 28.30
N ASP A 773 -14.22 -17.93 27.90
CA ASP A 773 -14.09 -19.40 27.90
C ASP A 773 -14.32 -20.12 29.24
N VAL A 774 -14.39 -19.40 30.36
CA VAL A 774 -14.49 -19.96 31.72
C VAL A 774 -15.93 -20.30 32.17
N GLN A 775 -16.93 -20.20 31.28
CA GLN A 775 -18.34 -20.53 31.55
C GLN A 775 -18.90 -21.46 30.46
N ASP A 776 -19.02 -22.75 30.76
CA ASP A 776 -19.15 -23.83 29.75
C ASP A 776 -20.60 -24.19 29.38
N SER A 777 -21.60 -23.91 30.22
CA SER A 777 -22.99 -24.33 29.95
C SER A 777 -23.73 -23.44 28.95
N GLU A 778 -23.61 -22.11 29.07
CA GLU A 778 -24.31 -21.15 28.20
C GLU A 778 -23.69 -21.09 26.79
N ARG A 779 -22.39 -21.33 26.69
CA ARG A 779 -21.68 -21.40 25.41
C ARG A 779 -22.18 -22.52 24.51
N ALA A 780 -22.55 -23.66 25.07
CA ALA A 780 -23.08 -24.75 24.26
C ALA A 780 -24.38 -24.34 23.54
N GLU A 781 -25.23 -23.53 24.19
CA GLU A 781 -26.45 -23.01 23.57
C GLU A 781 -26.14 -21.97 22.48
N ILE A 782 -25.20 -21.06 22.73
CA ILE A 782 -24.78 -20.04 21.76
C ILE A 782 -24.14 -20.70 20.52
N ILE A 783 -23.17 -21.62 20.70
CA ILE A 783 -22.55 -22.35 19.59
C ILE A 783 -23.58 -23.16 18.81
N ARG A 784 -24.48 -23.86 19.52
CA ARG A 784 -25.57 -24.62 18.91
C ARG A 784 -26.46 -23.73 18.05
N HIS A 785 -26.98 -22.65 18.60
CA HIS A 785 -28.05 -21.91 17.95
C HIS A 785 -27.57 -20.76 17.07
N ALA A 786 -26.55 -20.00 17.46
CA ALA A 786 -26.04 -18.90 16.63
C ALA A 786 -25.18 -19.45 15.47
N LEU A 787 -24.12 -20.21 15.79
CA LEU A 787 -23.19 -20.73 14.77
C LEU A 787 -23.80 -21.86 13.94
N TRP A 788 -24.07 -23.00 14.56
CA TRP A 788 -24.61 -24.15 13.81
C TRP A 788 -26.03 -23.90 13.32
N GLY A 789 -26.85 -23.15 14.06
CA GLY A 789 -28.19 -22.78 13.61
C GLY A 789 -28.18 -21.92 12.36
N ASN A 790 -27.32 -20.91 12.24
CA ASN A 790 -27.19 -20.13 10.99
C ASN A 790 -26.68 -21.01 9.84
N LEU A 791 -25.60 -21.76 10.04
CA LEU A 791 -24.99 -22.57 8.98
C LEU A 791 -25.93 -23.69 8.48
N MET A 792 -26.61 -24.40 9.39
CA MET A 792 -27.57 -25.45 9.02
C MET A 792 -28.86 -24.91 8.37
N ALA A 793 -29.17 -23.63 8.59
CA ALA A 793 -30.27 -22.93 7.89
C ALA A 793 -29.89 -22.52 6.45
N GLY A 794 -28.62 -22.69 6.06
CA GLY A 794 -28.09 -22.20 4.78
C GLY A 794 -27.54 -20.77 4.85
N GLY A 795 -27.35 -20.22 6.05
CA GLY A 795 -26.70 -18.93 6.27
C GLY A 795 -25.20 -18.95 5.98
N SER A 796 -24.61 -17.76 5.93
CA SER A 796 -23.24 -17.49 5.47
C SER A 796 -22.22 -17.31 6.61
N GLY A 797 -22.57 -17.62 7.85
CA GLY A 797 -21.63 -17.60 8.97
C GLY A 797 -21.97 -16.56 10.04
N VAL A 798 -21.00 -16.27 10.91
CA VAL A 798 -21.22 -15.50 12.14
C VAL A 798 -20.08 -14.54 12.50
N GLU A 799 -20.41 -13.51 13.27
CA GLU A 799 -19.48 -12.73 14.10
C GLU A 799 -19.91 -12.83 15.58
N TRP A 800 -19.05 -12.33 16.47
CA TRP A 800 -19.19 -12.55 17.90
C TRP A 800 -18.99 -11.25 18.70
N ILE A 801 -20.08 -10.81 19.34
CA ILE A 801 -20.15 -9.66 20.25
C ILE A 801 -19.88 -10.06 21.71
N PHE A 802 -19.25 -9.19 22.48
CA PHE A 802 -18.99 -9.36 23.92
C PHE A 802 -19.89 -8.46 24.77
N ALA A 803 -20.04 -8.81 26.06
CA ALA A 803 -21.00 -8.12 26.93
C ALA A 803 -20.67 -6.64 27.15
N TYR A 804 -21.69 -5.81 27.34
CA TYR A 804 -21.54 -4.35 27.47
C TYR A 804 -21.51 -3.85 28.92
N ASP A 805 -22.29 -4.44 29.86
CA ASP A 805 -22.45 -3.83 31.19
C ASP A 805 -22.26 -4.74 32.43
N THR A 806 -22.53 -6.06 32.42
CA THR A 806 -22.56 -6.81 33.70
C THR A 806 -22.31 -8.33 33.60
N TRP A 807 -21.06 -8.76 33.80
CA TRP A 807 -20.74 -10.09 34.37
C TRP A 807 -19.73 -9.91 35.52
N PRO A 808 -19.77 -10.66 36.65
CA PRO A 808 -19.45 -10.12 37.96
C PRO A 808 -18.02 -9.58 38.07
N ARG A 809 -17.94 -8.25 38.24
CA ARG A 809 -16.89 -7.44 38.87
C ARG A 809 -15.46 -7.97 38.74
N VAL A 810 -14.98 -8.04 37.50
CA VAL A 810 -13.56 -7.77 37.21
C VAL A 810 -13.52 -6.47 36.39
N PRO A 811 -12.76 -5.44 36.80
CA PRO A 811 -12.84 -4.13 36.16
C PRO A 811 -12.43 -4.16 34.68
N THR A 812 -13.29 -3.59 33.82
CA THR A 812 -12.94 -2.70 32.69
C THR A 812 -12.07 -3.23 31.52
N LYS A 813 -12.04 -4.54 31.18
CA LYS A 813 -11.13 -5.06 30.11
C LYS A 813 -11.70 -6.08 29.11
N HIS A 814 -12.96 -6.48 29.22
CA HIS A 814 -13.55 -7.57 28.43
C HIS A 814 -14.99 -7.25 27.97
N LEU A 815 -15.31 -5.97 27.89
CA LEU A 815 -16.57 -5.49 27.35
C LEU A 815 -16.34 -5.08 25.90
N ASP A 816 -17.39 -5.05 25.08
CA ASP A 816 -17.30 -4.74 23.64
C ASP A 816 -16.37 -3.53 23.36
N ILE A 817 -16.77 -2.30 23.72
CA ILE A 817 -15.97 -1.07 23.55
C ILE A 817 -14.70 -0.97 24.42
N ALA A 818 -14.37 -2.00 25.21
CA ALA A 818 -13.18 -2.06 26.08
C ALA A 818 -12.30 -3.28 25.83
N CYS A 819 -12.59 -4.06 24.77
CA CYS A 819 -11.92 -5.33 24.52
C CYS A 819 -10.54 -5.13 23.87
N GLU A 820 -9.49 -5.14 24.68
CA GLU A 820 -8.10 -5.07 24.20
C GLU A 820 -7.42 -6.43 23.98
N ASN A 821 -8.10 -7.55 24.29
CA ASN A 821 -7.51 -8.89 24.26
C ASN A 821 -8.55 -9.97 23.91
N TRP A 822 -8.36 -10.65 22.78
CA TRP A 822 -9.24 -11.73 22.29
C TRP A 822 -8.90 -13.13 22.82
N ARG A 823 -7.84 -13.30 23.61
CA ARG A 823 -7.45 -14.61 24.19
C ARG A 823 -8.48 -15.23 25.14
N PRO A 824 -9.28 -14.48 25.91
CA PRO A 824 -10.30 -15.08 26.76
C PRO A 824 -11.41 -15.82 26.00
N TRP A 825 -11.51 -15.66 24.66
CA TRP A 825 -12.45 -16.35 23.78
C TRP A 825 -11.78 -17.39 22.87
N GLU A 826 -10.59 -17.88 23.23
CA GLU A 826 -9.80 -18.77 22.40
C GLU A 826 -10.59 -19.99 21.86
N LYS A 827 -11.35 -20.66 22.72
CA LYS A 827 -12.19 -21.82 22.35
C LYS A 827 -13.36 -21.44 21.45
N LEU A 828 -13.90 -20.23 21.57
CA LEU A 828 -14.97 -19.75 20.68
C LEU A 828 -14.46 -19.67 19.23
N TRP A 829 -13.24 -19.16 19.06
CA TRP A 829 -12.56 -19.12 17.76
C TRP A 829 -12.32 -20.54 17.24
N ASP A 830 -11.90 -21.47 18.09
CA ASP A 830 -11.70 -22.87 17.70
C ASP A 830 -13.01 -23.53 17.25
N HIS A 831 -14.12 -23.36 17.99
CA HIS A 831 -15.42 -23.89 17.58
C HIS A 831 -15.91 -23.31 16.25
N THR A 832 -15.68 -22.01 16.05
CA THR A 832 -16.02 -21.33 14.80
C THR A 832 -15.22 -21.93 13.65
N ALA A 833 -13.89 -22.03 13.79
CA ALA A 833 -13.03 -22.63 12.78
C ALA A 833 -13.41 -24.09 12.45
N ILE A 834 -13.69 -24.91 13.48
CA ILE A 834 -14.13 -26.30 13.32
C ILE A 834 -15.42 -26.39 12.50
N ALA A 835 -16.40 -25.53 12.78
CA ALA A 835 -17.66 -25.52 12.03
C ALA A 835 -17.42 -25.12 10.57
N LEU A 836 -16.69 -24.03 10.32
CA LEU A 836 -16.42 -23.58 8.95
C LEU A 836 -15.67 -24.65 8.14
N GLU A 837 -14.62 -25.25 8.72
CA GLU A 837 -13.87 -26.34 8.08
C GLU A 837 -14.74 -27.56 7.80
N PHE A 838 -15.68 -27.89 8.69
CA PHE A 838 -16.62 -28.99 8.46
C PHE A 838 -17.47 -28.76 7.19
N PHE A 839 -18.03 -27.56 7.04
CA PHE A 839 -18.82 -27.23 5.85
C PHE A 839 -17.96 -27.26 4.59
N HIS A 840 -16.74 -26.69 4.62
CA HIS A 840 -15.84 -26.67 3.46
C HIS A 840 -15.33 -28.05 3.05
N HIS A 841 -14.99 -28.93 3.99
CA HIS A 841 -14.32 -30.21 3.70
C HIS A 841 -15.29 -31.39 3.57
N HIS A 842 -16.42 -31.37 4.26
CA HIS A 842 -17.29 -32.54 4.34
C HIS A 842 -18.62 -32.38 3.60
N LEU A 843 -19.02 -31.15 3.23
CA LEU A 843 -20.31 -30.88 2.60
C LEU A 843 -20.19 -30.12 1.27
N PRO A 844 -20.98 -30.46 0.24
CA PRO A 844 -21.20 -29.60 -0.91
C PRO A 844 -22.21 -28.49 -0.57
N PHE A 845 -21.95 -27.71 0.48
CA PHE A 845 -22.94 -26.86 1.15
C PHE A 845 -23.62 -25.84 0.24
N THR A 846 -22.94 -25.33 -0.80
CA THR A 846 -23.52 -24.44 -1.81
C THR A 846 -24.68 -25.06 -2.59
N GLN A 847 -24.75 -26.40 -2.63
CA GLN A 847 -25.81 -27.17 -3.29
C GLN A 847 -26.86 -27.73 -2.32
N MET A 848 -26.72 -27.45 -1.02
CA MET A 848 -27.58 -27.98 0.05
C MET A 848 -28.53 -26.91 0.56
N ASP A 849 -29.73 -27.29 1.00
CA ASP A 849 -30.73 -26.38 1.58
C ASP A 849 -31.27 -26.97 2.89
N THR A 850 -31.92 -26.14 3.71
CA THR A 850 -32.62 -26.64 4.90
C THR A 850 -33.68 -27.67 4.50
N ALA A 851 -33.72 -28.76 5.26
CA ALA A 851 -34.58 -29.91 5.05
C ALA A 851 -35.11 -30.47 6.38
N ASP A 852 -35.33 -29.61 7.38
CA ASP A 852 -35.74 -30.00 8.73
C ASP A 852 -37.00 -30.87 8.77
N LYS A 853 -37.87 -30.76 7.75
CA LYS A 853 -39.03 -31.65 7.58
C LYS A 853 -38.69 -33.14 7.44
N LEU A 854 -37.42 -33.49 7.22
CA LEU A 854 -36.94 -34.86 7.10
C LEU A 854 -36.58 -35.50 8.44
N VAL A 855 -36.50 -34.72 9.52
CA VAL A 855 -36.28 -35.23 10.87
C VAL A 855 -37.57 -35.19 11.69
N ASN A 856 -37.69 -36.11 12.65
CA ASN A 856 -38.89 -36.32 13.45
C ASN A 856 -39.01 -35.39 14.69
N THR A 857 -38.05 -34.50 14.92
CA THR A 857 -37.95 -33.72 16.16
C THR A 857 -37.42 -32.31 15.91
N THR A 858 -37.76 -31.37 16.79
CA THR A 858 -37.24 -29.99 16.80
C THR A 858 -35.87 -29.87 17.45
N ASN A 859 -35.39 -30.93 18.11
CA ASN A 859 -34.03 -31.01 18.68
C ASN A 859 -32.99 -31.50 17.66
N ALA A 860 -33.27 -31.30 16.37
CA ALA A 860 -32.33 -31.55 15.29
C ALA A 860 -32.63 -30.64 14.10
N TRP A 861 -31.59 -30.34 13.33
CA TRP A 861 -31.72 -29.68 12.03
C TRP A 861 -31.13 -30.55 10.93
N CYS A 862 -31.76 -30.54 9.77
CA CYS A 862 -31.29 -31.30 8.61
C CYS A 862 -30.95 -30.33 7.48
N PHE A 863 -29.72 -30.41 6.99
CA PHE A 863 -29.26 -29.69 5.82
C PHE A 863 -28.95 -30.70 4.73
N ALA A 864 -29.56 -30.57 3.55
CA ALA A 864 -29.55 -31.66 2.58
C ALA A 864 -29.38 -31.16 1.14
N LYS A 865 -28.63 -31.95 0.37
CA LYS A 865 -28.79 -32.03 -1.08
C LYS A 865 -29.60 -33.30 -1.33
N ALA A 866 -30.85 -33.10 -1.75
CA ALA A 866 -31.82 -34.18 -1.94
C ALA A 866 -31.22 -35.34 -2.75
N ASP A 867 -31.50 -36.57 -2.31
CA ASP A 867 -31.08 -37.83 -2.94
C ASP A 867 -29.56 -38.08 -2.99
N ASP A 868 -28.74 -37.29 -2.29
CA ASP A 868 -27.26 -37.39 -2.31
C ASP A 868 -26.65 -37.35 -0.89
N VAL A 869 -26.73 -36.23 -0.18
CA VAL A 869 -26.08 -36.03 1.12
C VAL A 869 -26.96 -35.26 2.10
N TYR A 870 -26.96 -35.70 3.35
CA TYR A 870 -27.73 -35.15 4.46
C TYR A 870 -26.79 -34.95 5.63
N ALA A 871 -26.68 -33.72 6.13
CA ALA A 871 -26.06 -33.41 7.40
C ALA A 871 -27.18 -33.20 8.42
N VAL A 872 -27.13 -33.91 9.55
CA VAL A 872 -28.09 -33.74 10.64
C VAL A 872 -27.35 -33.30 11.89
N PHE A 873 -27.66 -32.10 12.36
CA PHE A 873 -27.18 -31.60 13.64
C PHE A 873 -28.09 -32.16 14.73
N VAL A 874 -27.54 -32.92 15.66
CA VAL A 874 -28.27 -33.59 16.75
C VAL A 874 -27.98 -32.88 18.05
N MET A 875 -29.01 -32.32 18.68
CA MET A 875 -28.88 -31.59 19.94
C MET A 875 -28.97 -32.53 21.14
N GLY A 876 -27.97 -32.50 22.03
CA GLY A 876 -28.01 -33.11 23.36
C GLY A 876 -28.41 -34.59 23.39
N GLY A 877 -27.95 -35.39 22.42
CA GLY A 877 -28.27 -36.83 22.37
C GLY A 877 -29.70 -37.20 22.01
N ALA A 878 -30.46 -36.29 21.41
CA ALA A 878 -31.84 -36.55 20.98
C ALA A 878 -31.96 -37.83 20.12
N ASP A 879 -33.05 -38.57 20.32
CA ASP A 879 -33.39 -39.72 19.46
C ASP A 879 -33.96 -39.22 18.13
N VAL A 880 -33.07 -39.05 17.15
CA VAL A 880 -33.39 -38.49 15.84
C VAL A 880 -33.57 -39.61 14.82
N LYS A 881 -34.69 -39.54 14.13
CA LYS A 881 -34.96 -40.34 12.94
C LYS A 881 -34.94 -39.46 11.70
N LEU A 882 -34.33 -39.98 10.64
CA LEU A 882 -34.21 -39.31 9.35
C LEU A 882 -35.00 -40.07 8.28
N GLN A 883 -35.88 -39.36 7.58
CA GLN A 883 -36.57 -39.91 6.42
C GLN A 883 -35.64 -39.90 5.20
N LEU A 884 -35.30 -41.10 4.70
CA LEU A 884 -34.46 -41.26 3.51
C LEU A 884 -35.25 -41.76 2.29
N PRO A 885 -34.90 -41.29 1.08
CA PRO A 885 -35.33 -41.89 -0.19
C PRO A 885 -34.75 -43.29 -0.43
N ALA A 886 -35.17 -43.92 -1.53
CA ALA A 886 -34.66 -45.24 -1.93
C ALA A 886 -33.15 -45.21 -2.25
N GLY A 887 -32.37 -46.05 -1.56
CA GLY A 887 -30.92 -46.14 -1.78
C GLY A 887 -30.15 -46.73 -0.61
N ASN A 888 -28.85 -46.94 -0.83
CA ASN A 888 -27.90 -47.33 0.21
C ASN A 888 -27.03 -46.13 0.59
N TYR A 889 -26.80 -45.94 1.89
CA TYR A 889 -26.11 -44.76 2.41
C TYR A 889 -25.01 -45.17 3.41
N THR A 890 -23.89 -44.46 3.36
CA THR A 890 -22.89 -44.44 4.44
C THR A 890 -23.30 -43.43 5.49
N ARG A 891 -22.87 -43.66 6.74
CA ARG A 891 -23.11 -42.76 7.87
C ARG A 891 -21.82 -42.53 8.63
N ALA A 892 -21.55 -41.29 9.02
CA ALA A 892 -20.40 -40.96 9.85
C ALA A 892 -20.71 -39.77 10.79
N TRP A 893 -20.14 -39.79 11.99
CA TRP A 893 -20.31 -38.77 13.03
C TRP A 893 -19.14 -37.80 13.05
N PHE A 894 -19.41 -36.52 13.28
CA PHE A 894 -18.41 -35.46 13.42
C PHE A 894 -18.56 -34.78 14.79
N ASP A 895 -17.44 -34.67 15.51
CA ASP A 895 -17.38 -34.05 16.83
C ASP A 895 -17.21 -32.53 16.68
N ILE A 896 -18.31 -31.79 16.75
CA ILE A 896 -18.32 -30.32 16.55
C ILE A 896 -17.49 -29.55 17.58
N ARG A 897 -17.10 -30.20 18.68
CA ARG A 897 -16.38 -29.56 19.79
C ARG A 897 -14.87 -29.60 19.59
N ASN A 898 -14.38 -30.69 18.99
CA ASN A 898 -12.95 -30.96 18.87
C ASN A 898 -12.48 -31.02 17.40
N GLY A 899 -13.41 -31.11 16.44
CA GLY A 899 -13.10 -31.31 15.03
C GLY A 899 -12.44 -32.67 14.75
N GLY A 900 -11.67 -32.73 13.66
CA GLY A 900 -10.95 -33.92 13.21
C GLY A 900 -11.72 -34.76 12.18
N GLU A 901 -11.27 -36.00 11.96
CA GLU A 901 -11.89 -36.91 10.99
C GLU A 901 -13.27 -37.38 11.43
N MET A 902 -14.17 -37.60 10.46
CA MET A 902 -15.48 -38.19 10.73
C MET A 902 -15.33 -39.66 11.16
N VAL A 903 -16.09 -40.08 12.18
CA VAL A 903 -16.10 -41.44 12.71
C VAL A 903 -17.17 -42.27 11.98
N PRO A 904 -16.81 -43.29 11.19
CA PRO A 904 -17.79 -44.12 10.49
C PRO A 904 -18.74 -44.84 11.44
N ALA A 905 -19.99 -44.99 11.01
CA ALA A 905 -21.01 -45.81 11.67
C ALA A 905 -21.63 -46.79 10.66
N GLU A 906 -22.43 -47.75 11.16
CA GLU A 906 -23.07 -48.76 10.32
C GLU A 906 -23.88 -48.11 9.18
N PRO A 907 -23.81 -48.63 7.94
CA PRO A 907 -24.56 -48.10 6.81
C PRO A 907 -26.07 -48.32 6.98
N VAL A 908 -26.86 -47.57 6.21
CA VAL A 908 -28.32 -47.56 6.28
C VAL A 908 -28.92 -47.59 4.88
N SER A 909 -30.16 -48.05 4.75
CA SER A 909 -30.86 -48.14 3.46
C SER A 909 -32.28 -47.57 3.55
N GLY A 910 -32.70 -46.87 2.50
CA GLY A 910 -34.08 -46.40 2.32
C GLY A 910 -34.78 -47.08 1.13
N PRO A 911 -36.08 -46.79 0.88
CA PRO A 911 -36.84 -45.72 1.51
C PRO A 911 -37.35 -46.15 2.89
N SER A 912 -36.99 -45.41 3.94
CA SER A 912 -37.44 -45.69 5.30
C SER A 912 -37.13 -44.51 6.22
N GLU A 913 -37.86 -44.46 7.33
CA GLU A 913 -37.50 -43.63 8.48
C GLU A 913 -36.45 -44.40 9.30
N ILE A 914 -35.21 -43.91 9.31
CA ILE A 914 -34.09 -44.59 9.97
C ILE A 914 -33.72 -43.91 11.28
N ALA A 915 -33.41 -44.68 12.32
CA ALA A 915 -32.76 -44.14 13.51
C ALA A 915 -31.29 -43.80 13.18
N LEU A 916 -30.85 -42.59 13.53
CA LEU A 916 -29.47 -42.16 13.28
C LEU A 916 -28.46 -42.87 14.20
N GLY A 917 -28.92 -43.41 15.32
CA GLY A 917 -28.09 -44.08 16.33
C GLY A 917 -27.47 -43.08 17.29
N LYS A 918 -26.52 -43.55 18.12
CA LYS A 918 -25.77 -42.70 19.06
C LYS A 918 -24.38 -42.36 18.50
N PRO A 919 -23.81 -41.19 18.82
CA PRO A 919 -22.43 -40.88 18.48
C PRO A 919 -21.46 -41.81 19.24
N PRO A 920 -20.20 -41.93 18.79
CA PRO A 920 -19.24 -42.90 19.34
C PRO A 920 -18.84 -42.63 20.79
N ARG A 921 -19.01 -41.39 21.28
CA ARG A 921 -18.73 -40.96 22.65
C ARG A 921 -19.61 -39.77 23.01
N ASP A 922 -19.66 -39.42 24.30
CA ASP A 922 -20.42 -38.27 24.82
C ASP A 922 -21.83 -38.17 24.23
N ALA A 923 -22.61 -39.26 24.32
CA ALA A 923 -23.89 -39.37 23.62
C ALA A 923 -24.89 -38.27 23.96
N GLU A 924 -24.75 -37.64 25.12
CA GLU A 924 -25.62 -36.55 25.61
C GLU A 924 -25.18 -35.15 25.12
N LYS A 925 -24.15 -35.07 24.27
CA LYS A 925 -23.61 -33.81 23.72
C LYS A 925 -24.04 -33.61 22.27
N ASP A 926 -23.75 -32.43 21.73
CA ASP A 926 -24.09 -32.08 20.36
C ASP A 926 -23.11 -32.71 19.37
N TRP A 927 -23.65 -33.25 18.28
CA TRP A 927 -22.90 -33.89 17.20
C TRP A 927 -23.54 -33.60 15.86
N VAL A 928 -22.76 -33.73 14.77
CA VAL A 928 -23.32 -33.81 13.42
C VAL A 928 -23.12 -35.21 12.88
N VAL A 929 -24.16 -35.74 12.23
CA VAL A 929 -24.06 -36.98 11.46
C VAL A 929 -24.25 -36.67 9.98
N VAL A 930 -23.32 -37.16 9.16
CA VAL A 930 -23.39 -37.07 7.70
C VAL A 930 -23.83 -38.41 7.16
N VAL A 931 -24.96 -38.41 6.45
CA VAL A 931 -25.50 -39.55 5.72
C VAL A 931 -25.33 -39.28 4.23
N ARG A 932 -24.59 -40.14 3.53
CA ARG A 932 -24.22 -39.95 2.12
C ARG A 932 -24.59 -41.16 1.29
N ARG A 933 -25.23 -40.95 0.16
CA ARG A 933 -25.61 -42.02 -0.76
C ARG A 933 -24.35 -42.69 -1.31
N LYS A 934 -24.32 -44.02 -1.28
CA LYS A 934 -23.31 -44.81 -1.99
C LYS A 934 -23.56 -44.62 -3.49
N LYS A 935 -22.54 -44.11 -4.19
CA LYS A 935 -22.56 -43.96 -5.64
C LYS A 935 -22.38 -45.30 -6.34
#